data_AF-A0A851Y7U2-F1
#
_entry.id   AF-A0A851Y7U2-F1
#
_cell.length_a   1.000
_cell.length_b   1.000
_cell.length_c   1.000
_cell.angle_alpha   90.00
_cell.angle_beta   90.00
_cell.angle_gamma   90.00
#
_symmetry.space_group_name_H-M   'P 1'
#
loop_
_entity.id
_entity.type
_entity.pdbx_description
1 polymer ?
#
loop_
_entity_poly.entity_id
_entity_poly.type
_entity_poly.pdbx_seq_one_letter_code
_entity_poly.pdbx_strand_id
1 'polypeptide(L)'
;FTEPSLIQDLKAEHVGVTSVNLTWVLNDTASNSYTFRIEVVHGTSHVRTLVSNVTEIEITELIPGTMYNFTVFAVASDGQTEEGIVVSPFTEPSPVQDLKAEYVGVTSVNLTWTVNDTASSSYTYRTEVVHGTSSRNWTSNATEVEITGLIPGTMYTFTVFALVNDSQVEGEGLSIVLYTKPSPVQDLKVEYVGVTSVSLTWTVNDTASSSYTYRTEVVHGTSSRNWTSNATEVEITGLIPGTMYDFTVFAVANDGQTEGEGTSIIQYTKPSPVQDLKVEYVGVTSVNLTWTVNDTASSSYTYRTEVVHGTSSRKWTSNATEVEITGLIPGTMYTFTVFAVANDGQTEGEGTSVIQYTIPALVPSFQCEPVPKESSLMLKWECPSGNNSGFKIKIFNGTWEKEEEALSCGREGSEETFRIESLVYFSTYNVTIATRSNSSESPPVQEMCTTSITDPPAPSKAPLVKEVSHNSLSVEFSDFESVNGPLKAYAVMITTEEQGCDSLESKLNNTYKDFKQKRTFTYVTYVITTEQAKSPSFRSQNGTTIVNVGKGNTAYGYENGPLIPLHSYRASVAGFTNITFTVGDIIVGEDSYVSFSPCSDAVLLPQDPGVIGGAVTGCLLAILAVVAVVGFIFWRRRRKDKRNTEVSFSPIKSKMIKVENFESYFKKQQADSNCGFAEEYEELKSAGVHQPKFAAELAENRGKNRYNNVLPYDISRVKLSDQSSATDDYINANYMPGYNSKKAFIAAQGPLPNTIEDFWRMIWEKNIYSIVMLTKCVEQARTKCEQYWPDKQSKSYGDIIVTMVLEIVLPEWTIRDFTVEKSNTPESHTVRQFHFTSWPDHGVPETTDLLINFRHLVHEYSSQSPIDSPTLVHCSAGVGRTGTFIAIDRLIQQIEMENTVDVYGVVYDLRMHRPLMVQTEDQYVFLNQCVMDIIRSQKDKKTDLIYQNMTAMAIYENFAPGPGFGKANGYHA
;
A
#
# COMPACT_ATOMS: atom_id res chain seq x y z
N PHE A 1 116.41 1.75 -87.09
CA PHE A 1 115.26 1.79 -86.17
C PHE A 1 114.42 0.57 -86.51
N THR A 2 114.23 -0.31 -85.54
CA THR A 2 113.38 -1.51 -85.65
C THR A 2 111.94 -1.11 -85.35
N GLU A 3 110.99 -1.68 -86.10
CA GLU A 3 109.56 -1.51 -85.82
C GLU A 3 109.28 -1.85 -84.34
N PRO A 4 108.45 -1.04 -83.63
CA PRO A 4 108.13 -1.29 -82.24
C PRO A 4 107.55 -2.69 -82.03
N SER A 5 107.92 -3.35 -80.93
CA SER A 5 107.37 -4.68 -80.60
C SER A 5 105.87 -4.60 -80.33
N LEU A 6 105.13 -5.57 -80.88
CA LEU A 6 103.69 -5.72 -80.64
C LEU A 6 103.42 -5.82 -79.14
N ILE A 7 102.54 -4.95 -78.65
CA ILE A 7 101.97 -5.07 -77.32
C ILE A 7 101.23 -6.40 -77.26
N GLN A 8 101.31 -7.11 -76.14
CA GLN A 8 100.54 -8.32 -75.92
C GLN A 8 99.87 -8.28 -74.56
N ASP A 9 98.77 -9.02 -74.44
CA ASP A 9 98.12 -9.29 -73.16
C ASP A 9 97.66 -8.02 -72.41
N LEU A 10 97.26 -6.98 -73.14
CA LEU A 10 96.68 -5.76 -72.58
C LEU A 10 95.42 -6.11 -71.76
N LYS A 11 95.45 -5.79 -70.47
CA LYS A 11 94.37 -6.07 -69.53
C LYS A 11 94.09 -4.84 -68.70
N ALA A 12 92.83 -4.68 -68.33
CA ALA A 12 92.44 -3.82 -67.22
C ALA A 12 92.51 -4.67 -65.94
N GLU A 13 93.55 -4.49 -65.14
CA GLU A 13 93.79 -5.30 -63.93
C GLU A 13 92.92 -4.88 -62.75
N HIS A 14 92.72 -3.56 -62.59
CA HIS A 14 91.83 -3.01 -61.59
C HIS A 14 90.96 -1.94 -62.24
N VAL A 15 89.65 -2.07 -62.09
CA VAL A 15 88.66 -1.13 -62.60
C VAL A 15 87.91 -0.62 -61.38
N GLY A 16 88.07 0.65 -61.06
CA GLY A 16 87.35 1.31 -59.99
C GLY A 16 86.26 2.26 -60.52
N VAL A 17 85.64 2.99 -59.61
CA VAL A 17 84.52 3.91 -59.91
C VAL A 17 84.93 5.06 -60.84
N THR A 18 86.12 5.63 -60.65
CA THR A 18 86.64 6.74 -61.47
C THR A 18 88.05 6.50 -62.00
N SER A 19 88.56 5.28 -61.88
CA SER A 19 89.90 4.93 -62.36
C SER A 19 89.98 3.54 -62.98
N VAL A 20 90.91 3.35 -63.90
CA VAL A 20 91.25 2.05 -64.48
C VAL A 20 92.76 1.91 -64.51
N ASN A 21 93.28 0.80 -63.99
CA ASN A 21 94.68 0.41 -64.11
C ASN A 21 94.85 -0.55 -65.30
N LEU A 22 95.64 -0.13 -66.27
CA LEU A 22 95.97 -0.92 -67.44
C LEU A 22 97.38 -1.50 -67.31
N THR A 23 97.53 -2.79 -67.59
CA THR A 23 98.83 -3.46 -67.69
C THR A 23 98.96 -4.16 -69.04
N TRP A 24 100.19 -4.22 -69.56
CA TRP A 24 100.48 -4.91 -70.80
C TRP A 24 101.89 -5.48 -70.77
N VAL A 25 102.20 -6.39 -71.70
CA VAL A 25 103.51 -7.03 -71.80
C VAL A 25 104.15 -6.72 -73.14
N LEU A 26 105.46 -6.52 -73.14
CA LEU A 26 106.29 -6.51 -74.35
C LEU A 26 107.24 -7.71 -74.33
N ASN A 27 107.27 -8.47 -75.43
CA ASN A 27 108.19 -9.59 -75.64
C ASN A 27 109.54 -9.11 -76.21
N ASP A 28 110.18 -8.16 -75.55
CA ASP A 28 111.50 -7.67 -75.96
C ASP A 28 112.41 -7.39 -74.75
N THR A 29 113.70 -7.69 -74.91
CA THR A 29 114.76 -7.49 -73.92
C THR A 29 115.32 -6.05 -73.92
N ALA A 30 114.79 -5.18 -74.79
CA ALA A 30 115.13 -3.76 -74.91
C ALA A 30 114.06 -2.81 -74.33
N SER A 31 113.52 -3.12 -73.14
CA SER A 31 112.38 -2.39 -72.53
C SER A 31 112.63 -0.89 -72.23
N ASN A 32 113.87 -0.40 -72.32
CA ASN A 32 114.25 0.95 -71.86
C ASN A 32 114.13 2.06 -72.93
N SER A 33 113.59 1.78 -74.13
CA SER A 33 113.57 2.75 -75.25
C SER A 33 112.19 3.06 -75.85
N TYR A 34 111.12 2.51 -75.28
CA TYR A 34 109.75 2.73 -75.73
C TYR A 34 108.99 3.66 -74.79
N THR A 35 108.22 4.57 -75.38
CA THR A 35 107.17 5.31 -74.66
C THR A 35 105.83 4.78 -75.15
N PHE A 36 104.90 4.50 -74.24
CA PHE A 36 103.58 4.00 -74.58
C PHE A 36 102.61 5.17 -74.64
N ARG A 37 101.92 5.34 -75.77
CA ARG A 37 100.85 6.32 -75.93
C ARG A 37 99.53 5.60 -75.69
N ILE A 38 98.74 6.07 -74.73
CA ILE A 38 97.42 5.52 -74.42
C ILE A 38 96.38 6.53 -74.89
N GLU A 39 95.50 6.10 -75.78
CA GLU A 39 94.33 6.86 -76.19
C GLU A 39 93.11 6.39 -75.42
N VAL A 40 92.47 7.32 -74.72
CA VAL A 40 91.24 7.09 -73.95
C VAL A 40 90.07 7.65 -74.75
N VAL A 41 89.15 6.78 -75.16
CA VAL A 41 87.97 7.15 -75.95
C VAL A 41 86.70 6.74 -75.22
N HIS A 42 85.70 7.63 -75.17
CA HIS A 42 84.37 7.35 -74.64
C HIS A 42 83.32 7.65 -75.73
N GLY A 43 82.57 6.64 -76.15
CA GLY A 43 81.65 6.74 -77.28
C GLY A 43 82.39 7.05 -78.59
N THR A 44 82.13 8.22 -79.18
CA THR A 44 82.85 8.73 -80.37
C THR A 44 83.81 9.88 -80.04
N SER A 45 83.91 10.25 -78.76
CA SER A 45 84.68 11.40 -78.31
C SER A 45 86.05 10.96 -77.78
N HIS A 46 87.11 11.55 -78.35
CA HIS A 46 88.45 11.44 -77.78
C HIS A 46 88.48 12.17 -76.44
N VAL A 47 88.83 11.46 -75.37
CA VAL A 47 88.82 12.00 -74.01
C VAL A 47 90.17 12.63 -73.70
N ARG A 48 91.25 11.86 -73.84
CA ARG A 48 92.62 12.32 -73.63
C ARG A 48 93.65 11.32 -74.16
N THR A 49 94.87 11.81 -74.34
CA THR A 49 96.05 11.00 -74.64
C THR A 49 97.02 11.06 -73.47
N LEU A 50 97.45 9.90 -73.00
CA LEU A 50 98.42 9.76 -71.90
C LEU A 50 99.69 9.10 -72.44
N VAL A 51 100.81 9.31 -71.74
CA VAL A 51 102.09 8.68 -72.09
C VAL A 51 102.64 7.99 -70.84
N SER A 52 103.03 6.72 -70.95
CA SER A 52 103.72 5.97 -69.89
C SER A 52 105.09 5.50 -70.37
N ASN A 53 106.07 5.50 -69.46
CA ASN A 53 107.41 4.95 -69.71
C ASN A 53 107.59 3.54 -69.11
N VAL A 54 106.53 2.99 -68.53
CA VAL A 54 106.46 1.65 -67.96
C VAL A 54 105.24 0.92 -68.54
N THR A 55 105.17 -0.38 -68.37
CA THR A 55 104.10 -1.22 -68.97
C THR A 55 102.83 -1.29 -68.13
N GLU A 56 102.62 -0.29 -67.28
CA GLU A 56 101.42 -0.10 -66.47
C GLU A 56 101.06 1.39 -66.43
N ILE A 57 99.78 1.71 -66.29
CA ILE A 57 99.33 3.08 -66.02
C ILE A 57 97.97 3.08 -65.33
N GLU A 58 97.85 3.88 -64.28
CA GLU A 58 96.56 4.22 -63.67
C GLU A 58 95.97 5.46 -64.36
N ILE A 59 94.72 5.35 -64.77
CA ILE A 59 93.98 6.39 -65.47
C ILE A 59 92.82 6.83 -64.57
N THR A 60 92.87 8.04 -64.00
CA THR A 60 91.91 8.58 -63.01
C THR A 60 91.00 9.68 -63.57
N GLU A 61 89.96 10.13 -62.85
CA GLU A 61 88.96 11.11 -63.35
C GLU A 61 88.08 10.60 -64.51
N LEU A 62 87.85 9.29 -64.56
CA LEU A 62 86.88 8.68 -65.47
C LEU A 62 85.45 8.84 -64.93
N ILE A 63 84.47 8.83 -65.82
CA ILE A 63 83.04 8.88 -65.46
C ILE A 63 82.63 7.49 -64.97
N PRO A 64 81.93 7.37 -63.83
CA PRO A 64 81.42 6.08 -63.34
C PRO A 64 80.45 5.37 -64.31
N GLY A 65 80.42 4.04 -64.25
CA GLY A 65 79.50 3.18 -65.00
C GLY A 65 79.58 3.30 -66.53
N THR A 66 80.73 3.74 -67.06
CA THR A 66 80.89 4.16 -68.46
C THR A 66 81.91 3.27 -69.17
N MET A 67 81.59 2.82 -70.40
CA MET A 67 82.54 2.08 -71.24
C MET A 67 83.60 3.02 -71.81
N TYR A 68 84.86 2.68 -71.60
CA TYR A 68 86.01 3.37 -72.20
C TYR A 68 86.78 2.42 -73.10
N ASN A 69 87.10 2.86 -74.32
CA ASN A 69 88.03 2.17 -75.19
C ASN A 69 89.44 2.73 -74.92
N PHE A 70 90.30 1.91 -74.36
CA PHE A 70 91.71 2.23 -74.14
C PHE A 70 92.54 1.58 -75.22
N THR A 71 93.15 2.38 -76.08
CA THR A 71 94.06 1.88 -77.13
C THR A 71 95.49 2.23 -76.75
N VAL A 72 96.33 1.22 -76.54
CA VAL A 72 97.74 1.41 -76.21
C VAL A 72 98.59 1.20 -77.46
N PHE A 73 99.43 2.19 -77.76
CA PHE A 73 100.38 2.20 -78.87
C PHE A 73 101.81 2.17 -78.31
N ALA A 74 102.65 1.27 -78.80
CA ALA A 74 104.09 1.34 -78.57
C ALA A 74 104.69 2.39 -79.52
N VAL A 75 105.37 3.40 -78.96
CA VAL A 75 106.00 4.48 -79.75
C VAL A 75 107.52 4.35 -79.60
N ALA A 76 108.21 4.17 -80.72
CA ALA A 76 109.68 4.17 -80.76
C ALA A 76 110.23 5.59 -80.68
N SER A 77 111.51 5.72 -80.30
CA SER A 77 112.21 7.02 -80.17
C SER A 77 112.23 7.91 -81.43
N ASP A 78 111.90 7.37 -82.61
CA ASP A 78 111.78 8.09 -83.88
C ASP A 78 110.35 8.59 -84.19
N GLY A 79 109.38 8.30 -83.30
CA GLY A 79 108.00 8.74 -83.40
C GLY A 79 107.08 7.83 -84.23
N GLN A 80 107.57 6.68 -84.73
CA GLN A 80 106.71 5.68 -85.38
C GLN A 80 105.87 4.90 -84.36
N THR A 81 104.61 4.62 -84.72
CA THR A 81 103.61 3.95 -83.87
C THR A 81 103.08 2.69 -84.55
N GLU A 82 103.00 1.59 -83.82
CA GLU A 82 102.40 0.33 -84.29
C GLU A 82 100.86 0.31 -84.24
N GLU A 83 100.24 -0.75 -84.74
CA GLU A 83 98.81 -1.00 -84.57
C GLU A 83 98.48 -1.12 -83.07
N GLY A 84 97.59 -0.25 -82.60
CA GLY A 84 97.23 -0.18 -81.18
C GLY A 84 96.33 -1.34 -80.77
N ILE A 85 96.54 -1.88 -79.57
CA ILE A 85 95.64 -2.88 -78.98
C ILE A 85 94.62 -2.16 -78.11
N VAL A 86 93.35 -2.52 -78.28
CA VAL A 86 92.22 -1.95 -77.56
C VAL A 86 91.70 -2.89 -76.48
N VAL A 87 91.40 -2.34 -75.31
CA VAL A 87 90.57 -2.97 -74.29
C VAL A 87 89.41 -2.03 -73.94
N SER A 88 88.22 -2.59 -73.71
CA SER A 88 86.98 -1.83 -73.57
C SER A 88 86.26 -2.11 -72.24
N PRO A 89 86.87 -1.86 -71.07
CA PRO A 89 86.20 -2.07 -69.79
C PRO A 89 85.14 -0.98 -69.53
N PHE A 90 84.14 -1.31 -68.72
CA PHE A 90 83.28 -0.33 -68.07
C PHE A 90 83.87 0.03 -66.72
N THR A 91 83.94 1.32 -66.36
CA THR A 91 84.20 1.73 -64.98
C THR A 91 83.10 1.25 -64.05
N GLU A 92 83.43 1.02 -62.77
CA GLU A 92 82.41 0.65 -61.78
C GLU A 92 81.41 1.82 -61.61
N PRO A 93 80.11 1.55 -61.42
CA PRO A 93 79.15 2.59 -61.08
C PRO A 93 79.38 3.07 -59.64
N SER A 94 79.04 4.33 -59.34
CA SER A 94 79.06 4.83 -57.96
C SER A 94 78.04 4.08 -57.10
N PRO A 95 78.29 3.93 -55.78
CA PRO A 95 77.28 3.42 -54.87
C PRO A 95 76.02 4.29 -54.91
N VAL A 96 74.86 3.65 -54.80
CA VAL A 96 73.58 4.36 -54.70
C VAL A 96 73.57 5.27 -53.46
N GLN A 97 72.77 6.32 -53.48
CA GLN A 97 72.67 7.31 -52.41
C GLN A 97 71.23 7.37 -51.86
N ASP A 98 71.06 7.95 -50.68
CA ASP A 98 69.75 8.17 -50.04
C ASP A 98 68.84 6.91 -49.98
N LEU A 99 69.43 5.72 -49.82
CA LEU A 99 68.67 4.47 -49.72
C LEU A 99 67.74 4.53 -48.51
N LYS A 100 66.45 4.44 -48.76
CA LYS A 100 65.40 4.50 -47.73
C LYS A 100 64.24 3.57 -48.09
N ALA A 101 63.53 3.11 -47.06
CA ALA A 101 62.24 2.46 -47.26
C ALA A 101 61.13 3.49 -47.36
N GLU A 102 60.39 3.47 -48.47
CA GLU A 102 59.19 4.28 -48.66
C GLU A 102 57.98 3.62 -48.01
N TYR A 103 57.94 2.28 -48.04
CA TYR A 103 56.88 1.50 -47.43
C TYR A 103 57.46 0.24 -46.77
N VAL A 104 56.99 -0.06 -45.57
CA VAL A 104 57.28 -1.29 -44.84
C VAL A 104 55.94 -1.95 -44.50
N GLY A 105 55.65 -3.05 -45.19
CA GLY A 105 54.47 -3.87 -45.00
C GLY A 105 54.76 -5.14 -44.20
N VAL A 106 53.76 -6.02 -44.16
CA VAL A 106 53.82 -7.29 -43.42
C VAL A 106 54.70 -8.32 -44.13
N THR A 107 54.57 -8.43 -45.46
CA THR A 107 55.34 -9.37 -46.29
C THR A 107 56.07 -8.70 -47.45
N SER A 108 56.10 -7.36 -47.46
CA SER A 108 56.77 -6.58 -48.49
C SER A 108 57.42 -5.31 -47.99
N VAL A 109 58.46 -4.85 -48.69
CA VAL A 109 59.16 -3.58 -48.45
C VAL A 109 59.42 -2.90 -49.79
N ASN A 110 59.14 -1.60 -49.87
CA ASN A 110 59.49 -0.77 -51.03
C ASN A 110 60.69 0.09 -50.68
N LEU A 111 61.77 -0.07 -51.43
CA LEU A 111 63.00 0.70 -51.28
C LEU A 111 63.13 1.69 -52.42
N THR A 112 63.62 2.89 -52.11
CA THR A 112 63.97 3.92 -53.08
C THR A 112 65.37 4.43 -52.80
N TRP A 113 66.08 4.85 -53.85
CA TRP A 113 67.43 5.43 -53.77
C TRP A 113 67.62 6.47 -54.87
N THR A 114 68.75 7.17 -54.84
CA THR A 114 69.17 8.13 -55.85
C THR A 114 70.53 7.73 -56.42
N VAL A 115 70.80 8.13 -57.67
CA VAL A 115 72.10 7.93 -58.31
C VAL A 115 72.48 9.21 -59.03
N ASN A 116 73.67 9.73 -58.72
CA ASN A 116 74.16 11.02 -59.23
C ASN A 116 75.13 10.86 -60.41
N ASP A 117 75.31 9.64 -60.91
CA ASP A 117 76.14 9.38 -62.09
C ASP A 117 75.45 9.87 -63.36
N THR A 118 76.21 10.52 -64.24
CA THR A 118 75.72 10.98 -65.55
C THR A 118 75.33 9.82 -66.47
N ALA A 119 75.88 8.63 -66.26
CA ALA A 119 75.56 7.41 -67.02
C ALA A 119 74.41 6.59 -66.41
N SER A 120 73.80 7.03 -65.31
CA SER A 120 72.80 6.26 -64.53
C SER A 120 71.58 5.76 -65.32
N SER A 121 71.26 6.38 -66.46
CA SER A 121 70.14 5.95 -67.32
C SER A 121 70.28 4.54 -67.91
N SER A 122 71.51 3.99 -67.96
CA SER A 122 71.76 2.63 -68.45
C SER A 122 71.99 1.61 -67.32
N TYR A 123 71.79 2.00 -66.07
CA TYR A 123 72.07 1.14 -64.92
C TYR A 123 70.88 0.19 -64.69
N THR A 124 71.21 -1.04 -64.31
CA THR A 124 70.28 -1.92 -63.61
C THR A 124 70.70 -2.01 -62.14
N TYR A 125 69.77 -2.36 -61.26
CA TYR A 125 70.04 -2.43 -59.82
C TYR A 125 69.75 -3.83 -59.34
N ARG A 126 70.71 -4.42 -58.60
CA ARG A 126 70.52 -5.69 -57.89
C ARG A 126 70.37 -5.39 -56.41
N THR A 127 69.25 -5.81 -55.85
CA THR A 127 69.01 -5.73 -54.41
C THR A 127 69.16 -7.12 -53.81
N GLU A 128 70.19 -7.29 -52.99
CA GLU A 128 70.39 -8.47 -52.18
C GLU A 128 69.63 -8.32 -50.86
N VAL A 129 68.81 -9.31 -50.54
CA VAL A 129 68.02 -9.36 -49.30
C VAL A 129 68.51 -10.53 -48.47
N VAL A 130 69.03 -10.23 -47.29
CA VAL A 130 69.65 -11.22 -46.39
C VAL A 130 68.86 -11.31 -45.09
N HIS A 131 68.52 -12.54 -44.70
CA HIS A 131 68.01 -12.89 -43.37
C HIS A 131 68.61 -14.22 -42.91
N GLY A 132 69.33 -14.20 -41.79
CA GLY A 132 70.04 -15.37 -41.28
C GLY A 132 71.10 -15.85 -42.28
N THR A 133 70.98 -17.10 -42.73
CA THR A 133 71.84 -17.70 -43.78
C THR A 133 71.22 -17.66 -45.18
N SER A 134 70.00 -17.13 -45.31
CA SER A 134 69.30 -17.06 -46.60
C SER A 134 69.56 -15.71 -47.26
N SER A 135 69.92 -15.74 -48.55
CA SER A 135 70.01 -14.55 -49.40
C SER A 135 69.17 -14.75 -50.66
N ARG A 136 68.52 -13.68 -51.12
CA ARG A 136 67.78 -13.67 -52.39
C ARG A 136 67.96 -12.32 -53.07
N ASN A 137 68.06 -12.35 -54.40
CA ASN A 137 68.30 -11.18 -55.22
C ASN A 137 67.03 -10.75 -55.97
N TRP A 138 66.83 -9.44 -56.08
CA TRP A 138 65.86 -8.79 -56.95
C TRP A 138 66.58 -7.88 -57.91
N THR A 139 66.07 -7.73 -59.12
CA THR A 139 66.61 -6.81 -60.11
C THR A 139 65.56 -5.75 -60.47
N SER A 140 65.99 -4.51 -60.61
CA SER A 140 65.15 -3.38 -61.03
C SER A 140 65.87 -2.52 -62.07
N ASN A 141 65.11 -1.96 -63.00
CA ASN A 141 65.60 -0.99 -63.99
C ASN A 141 65.28 0.46 -63.57
N ALA A 142 64.66 0.64 -62.41
CA ALA A 142 64.32 1.94 -61.83
C ALA A 142 65.05 2.12 -60.49
N THR A 143 65.11 3.34 -59.98
CA THR A 143 65.69 3.65 -58.66
C THR A 143 64.72 3.34 -57.51
N GLU A 144 63.91 2.31 -57.70
CA GLU A 144 62.95 1.77 -56.75
C GLU A 144 62.83 0.26 -56.94
N VAL A 145 62.49 -0.47 -55.88
CA VAL A 145 62.14 -1.89 -55.96
C VAL A 145 61.12 -2.25 -54.89
N GLU A 146 60.11 -3.02 -55.28
CA GLU A 146 59.20 -3.70 -54.36
C GLU A 146 59.69 -5.13 -54.13
N ILE A 147 59.92 -5.46 -52.87
CA ILE A 147 60.39 -6.78 -52.44
C ILE A 147 59.22 -7.46 -51.75
N THR A 148 58.77 -8.59 -52.28
CA THR A 148 57.61 -9.34 -51.77
C THR A 148 58.00 -10.74 -51.29
N GLY A 149 57.13 -11.35 -50.49
CA GLY A 149 57.34 -12.71 -49.95
C GLY A 149 58.31 -12.75 -48.78
N LEU A 150 58.43 -11.65 -48.03
CA LEU A 150 59.18 -11.56 -46.79
C LEU A 150 58.37 -12.15 -45.62
N ILE A 151 59.06 -12.58 -44.56
CA ILE A 151 58.46 -13.16 -43.35
C ILE A 151 58.08 -12.01 -42.40
N PRO A 152 56.84 -11.96 -41.87
CA PRO A 152 56.40 -10.91 -40.95
C PRO A 152 57.29 -10.74 -39.71
N GLY A 153 57.40 -9.50 -39.23
CA GLY A 153 58.17 -9.13 -38.02
C GLY A 153 59.65 -9.56 -38.02
N THR A 154 60.25 -9.81 -39.18
CA THR A 154 61.61 -10.34 -39.31
C THR A 154 62.58 -9.25 -39.75
N MET A 155 63.79 -9.29 -39.19
CA MET A 155 64.88 -8.38 -39.55
C MET A 155 65.53 -8.81 -40.87
N TYR A 156 65.63 -7.88 -41.81
CA TYR A 156 66.30 -8.06 -43.09
C TYR A 156 67.37 -6.98 -43.29
N THR A 157 68.50 -7.39 -43.88
CA THR A 157 69.50 -6.48 -44.43
C THR A 157 69.29 -6.41 -45.94
N PHE A 158 69.05 -5.21 -46.46
CA PHE A 158 68.88 -4.94 -47.88
C PHE A 158 70.10 -4.21 -48.40
N THR A 159 70.81 -4.78 -49.36
CA THR A 159 71.98 -4.16 -49.99
C THR A 159 71.70 -3.92 -51.47
N VAL A 160 71.75 -2.67 -51.92
CA VAL A 160 71.51 -2.30 -53.32
C VAL A 160 72.83 -2.05 -54.02
N PHE A 161 73.06 -2.77 -55.11
CA PHE A 161 74.23 -2.64 -55.98
C PHE A 161 73.80 -2.05 -57.33
N ALA A 162 74.56 -1.07 -57.83
CA ALA A 162 74.41 -0.59 -59.20
C ALA A 162 75.19 -1.50 -60.15
N LEU A 163 74.59 -1.84 -61.28
CA LEU A 163 75.12 -2.75 -62.29
C LEU A 163 75.15 -2.07 -63.65
N VAL A 164 76.23 -2.30 -64.39
CA VAL A 164 76.39 -1.84 -65.77
C VAL A 164 76.82 -2.99 -66.68
N ASN A 165 76.59 -2.83 -67.99
CA ASN A 165 76.92 -3.81 -69.02
C ASN A 165 76.23 -5.17 -68.80
N ASP A 166 74.89 -5.20 -68.84
CA ASP A 166 74.08 -6.42 -68.66
C ASP A 166 74.43 -7.22 -67.39
N SER A 167 74.72 -6.51 -66.30
CA SER A 167 75.07 -7.08 -64.97
C SER A 167 76.45 -7.72 -64.86
N GLN A 168 77.41 -7.33 -65.70
CA GLN A 168 78.78 -7.87 -65.65
C GLN A 168 79.72 -7.09 -64.74
N VAL A 169 79.46 -5.79 -64.51
CA VAL A 169 80.26 -4.92 -63.63
C VAL A 169 79.36 -4.39 -62.53
N GLU A 170 79.76 -4.60 -61.28
CA GLU A 170 79.01 -4.28 -60.07
C GLU A 170 79.76 -3.23 -59.23
N GLY A 171 79.07 -2.17 -58.82
CA GLY A 171 79.63 -1.15 -57.93
C GLY A 171 79.52 -1.53 -56.45
N GLU A 172 80.04 -0.68 -55.56
CA GLU A 172 79.92 -0.87 -54.12
C GLU A 172 78.44 -0.80 -53.68
N GLY A 173 78.03 -1.75 -52.83
CA GLY A 173 76.65 -1.84 -52.35
C GLY A 173 76.39 -0.93 -51.15
N LEU A 174 75.20 -0.30 -51.10
CA LEU A 174 74.73 0.42 -49.91
C LEU A 174 73.66 -0.40 -49.19
N SER A 175 73.79 -0.55 -47.87
CA SER A 175 72.88 -1.38 -47.06
C SER A 175 71.95 -0.56 -46.15
N ILE A 176 70.73 -1.05 -45.96
CA ILE A 176 69.80 -0.62 -44.91
C ILE A 176 69.25 -1.84 -44.17
N VAL A 177 69.07 -1.74 -42.85
CA VAL A 177 68.52 -2.81 -42.01
C VAL A 177 67.15 -2.40 -41.50
N LEU A 178 66.14 -3.26 -41.71
CA LEU A 178 64.74 -2.98 -41.36
C LEU A 178 64.07 -4.25 -40.85
N TYR A 179 63.04 -4.07 -40.01
CA TYR A 179 62.08 -5.11 -39.70
C TYR A 179 60.85 -4.96 -40.59
N THR A 180 60.34 -6.05 -41.16
CA THR A 180 58.98 -6.05 -41.73
C THR A 180 57.96 -5.91 -40.61
N LYS A 181 56.76 -5.38 -40.90
CA LYS A 181 55.71 -5.31 -39.89
C LYS A 181 55.24 -6.70 -39.45
N PRO A 182 54.97 -6.95 -38.16
CA PRO A 182 54.21 -8.12 -37.73
C PRO A 182 52.82 -8.18 -38.36
N SER A 183 52.25 -9.38 -38.52
CA SER A 183 50.84 -9.55 -38.87
C SER A 183 49.95 -9.08 -37.70
N PRO A 184 48.71 -8.63 -37.97
CA PRO A 184 47.75 -8.35 -36.91
C PRO A 184 47.47 -9.60 -36.08
N VAL A 185 47.22 -9.41 -34.78
CA VAL A 185 46.86 -10.51 -33.88
C VAL A 185 45.52 -11.12 -34.31
N GLN A 186 45.39 -12.43 -34.16
CA GLN A 186 44.22 -13.22 -34.54
C GLN A 186 43.47 -13.69 -33.30
N ASP A 187 42.21 -14.06 -33.48
CA ASP A 187 41.39 -14.61 -32.40
C ASP A 187 41.43 -13.79 -31.10
N LEU A 188 41.38 -12.46 -31.19
CA LEU A 188 41.35 -11.59 -30.02
C LEU A 188 40.03 -11.82 -29.25
N LYS A 189 40.13 -12.25 -28.00
CA LYS A 189 38.97 -12.56 -27.14
C LYS A 189 39.17 -11.97 -25.75
N VAL A 190 38.04 -11.75 -25.10
CA VAL A 190 37.98 -11.43 -23.69
C VAL A 190 37.92 -12.73 -22.90
N GLU A 191 38.95 -13.00 -22.12
CA GLU A 191 39.03 -14.19 -21.26
C GLU A 191 38.31 -13.96 -19.93
N TYR A 192 38.44 -12.75 -19.37
CA TYR A 192 37.84 -12.39 -18.09
C TYR A 192 37.39 -10.93 -18.07
N VAL A 193 36.22 -10.69 -17.47
CA VAL A 193 35.67 -9.36 -17.19
C VAL A 193 35.44 -9.23 -15.69
N GLY A 194 36.24 -8.38 -15.06
CA GLY A 194 36.11 -7.96 -13.67
C GLY A 194 35.49 -6.57 -13.53
N VAL A 195 35.47 -6.08 -12.28
CA VAL A 195 34.92 -4.76 -11.94
C VAL A 195 35.86 -3.63 -12.37
N THR A 196 37.17 -3.81 -12.16
CA THR A 196 38.21 -2.81 -12.52
C THR A 196 39.31 -3.40 -13.40
N SER A 197 39.10 -4.60 -13.94
CA SER A 197 40.06 -5.27 -14.81
C SER A 197 39.39 -6.08 -15.92
N VAL A 198 40.11 -6.23 -17.03
CA VAL A 198 39.75 -7.07 -18.17
C VAL A 198 40.99 -7.83 -18.62
N SER A 199 40.85 -9.12 -18.86
CA SER A 199 41.92 -9.95 -19.42
C SER A 199 41.62 -10.31 -20.86
N LEU A 200 42.58 -10.09 -21.74
CA LEU A 200 42.49 -10.36 -23.17
C LEU A 200 43.48 -11.46 -23.55
N THR A 201 43.09 -12.30 -24.50
CA THR A 201 43.93 -13.34 -25.10
C THR A 201 43.83 -13.28 -26.61
N TRP A 202 44.90 -13.63 -27.31
CA TRP A 202 44.96 -13.67 -28.77
C TRP A 202 45.95 -14.73 -29.26
N THR A 203 46.02 -14.93 -30.57
CA THR A 203 46.97 -15.82 -31.23
C THR A 203 47.76 -15.08 -32.30
N VAL A 204 48.97 -15.55 -32.59
CA VAL A 204 49.82 -15.03 -33.67
C VAL A 204 50.44 -16.20 -34.40
N ASN A 205 50.28 -16.21 -35.73
CA ASN A 205 50.73 -17.31 -36.59
C ASN A 205 52.03 -17.00 -37.34
N ASP A 206 52.65 -15.85 -37.06
CA ASP A 206 53.93 -15.47 -37.65
C ASP A 206 55.06 -16.35 -37.13
N THR A 207 56.00 -16.70 -38.01
CA THR A 207 57.16 -17.53 -37.65
C THR A 207 58.08 -16.84 -36.64
N ALA A 208 58.14 -15.50 -36.67
CA ALA A 208 58.94 -14.68 -35.75
C ALA A 208 58.20 -14.29 -34.44
N SER A 209 56.99 -14.79 -34.21
CA SER A 209 56.10 -14.39 -33.11
C SER A 209 56.68 -14.55 -31.71
N SER A 210 57.64 -15.47 -31.52
CA SER A 210 58.34 -15.66 -30.24
C SER A 210 59.20 -14.48 -29.79
N SER A 211 59.51 -13.57 -30.71
CA SER A 211 60.29 -12.35 -30.46
C SER A 211 59.45 -11.09 -30.31
N TYR A 212 58.12 -11.21 -30.46
CA TYR A 212 57.23 -10.05 -30.44
C TYR A 212 56.94 -9.60 -29.01
N THR A 213 56.71 -8.30 -28.89
CA THR A 213 56.01 -7.70 -27.75
C THR A 213 54.67 -7.17 -28.23
N TYR A 214 53.71 -7.02 -27.33
CA TYR A 214 52.35 -6.63 -27.67
C TYR A 214 52.00 -5.34 -26.94
N ARG A 215 51.61 -4.32 -27.69
CA ARG A 215 51.09 -3.06 -27.14
C ARG A 215 49.57 -3.07 -27.22
N THR A 216 48.91 -2.96 -26.07
CA THR A 216 47.45 -2.82 -25.99
C THR A 216 47.10 -1.38 -25.68
N GLU A 217 46.44 -0.71 -26.60
CA GLU A 217 45.84 0.60 -26.40
C GLU A 217 44.41 0.42 -25.87
N VAL A 218 44.11 1.12 -24.79
CA VAL A 218 42.78 1.10 -24.15
C VAL A 218 42.20 2.50 -24.20
N VAL A 219 41.09 2.64 -24.90
CA VAL A 219 40.45 3.94 -25.15
C VAL A 219 39.09 4.00 -24.44
N HIS A 220 38.85 5.11 -23.74
CA HIS A 220 37.55 5.47 -23.19
C HIS A 220 37.33 6.99 -23.30
N GLY A 221 36.32 7.38 -24.07
CA GLY A 221 36.05 8.80 -24.35
C GLY A 221 37.23 9.44 -25.08
N THR A 222 37.86 10.44 -24.46
CA THR A 222 39.07 11.12 -24.98
C THR A 222 40.37 10.61 -24.35
N SER A 223 40.28 9.66 -23.41
CA SER A 223 41.44 9.12 -22.69
C SER A 223 41.94 7.86 -23.39
N SER A 224 43.25 7.78 -23.61
CA SER A 224 43.92 6.55 -24.05
C SER A 224 45.08 6.21 -23.12
N ARG A 225 45.30 4.91 -22.88
CA ARG A 225 46.43 4.42 -22.10
C ARG A 225 46.95 3.11 -22.71
N ASN A 226 48.27 2.91 -22.67
CA ASN A 226 48.93 1.76 -23.26
C ASN A 226 49.42 0.78 -22.18
N TRP A 227 49.32 -0.51 -22.50
CA TRP A 227 49.91 -1.63 -21.76
C TRP A 227 50.82 -2.42 -22.69
N THR A 228 51.88 -2.99 -22.15
CA THR A 228 52.82 -3.83 -22.90
C THR A 228 52.88 -5.23 -22.30
N SER A 229 52.82 -6.26 -23.13
CA SER A 229 52.96 -7.67 -22.73
C SER A 229 53.96 -8.40 -23.61
N ASN A 230 54.67 -9.37 -23.03
CA ASN A 230 55.56 -10.27 -23.76
C ASN A 230 54.90 -11.63 -24.06
N ALA A 231 53.64 -11.79 -23.64
CA ALA A 231 52.84 -12.99 -23.87
C ALA A 231 51.63 -12.64 -24.75
N THR A 232 50.97 -13.65 -25.31
CA THR A 232 49.72 -13.50 -26.08
C THR A 232 48.49 -13.34 -25.18
N GLU A 233 48.70 -12.68 -24.04
CA GLU A 233 47.69 -12.34 -23.05
C GLU A 233 48.09 -11.04 -22.35
N VAL A 234 47.10 -10.29 -21.87
CA VAL A 234 47.33 -9.15 -20.98
C VAL A 234 46.17 -8.99 -20.02
N GLU A 235 46.48 -8.65 -18.77
CA GLU A 235 45.51 -8.17 -17.79
C GLU A 235 45.60 -6.65 -17.69
N ILE A 236 44.52 -5.96 -18.08
CA ILE A 236 44.37 -4.53 -17.93
C ILE A 236 43.70 -4.26 -16.59
N THR A 237 44.34 -3.48 -15.71
CA THR A 237 43.82 -3.14 -14.38
C THR A 237 43.65 -1.63 -14.20
N GLY A 238 42.85 -1.23 -13.21
CA GLY A 238 42.58 0.19 -12.91
C GLY A 238 41.55 0.82 -13.86
N LEU A 239 40.66 0.01 -14.43
CA LEU A 239 39.52 0.45 -15.22
C LEU A 239 38.37 0.92 -14.32
N ILE A 240 37.50 1.76 -14.85
CA ILE A 240 36.31 2.27 -14.16
C ILE A 240 35.21 1.21 -14.28
N PRO A 241 34.47 0.88 -13.20
CA PRO A 241 33.35 -0.06 -13.23
C PRO A 241 32.25 0.33 -14.21
N GLY A 242 31.56 -0.67 -14.79
CA GLY A 242 30.41 -0.52 -15.69
C GLY A 242 30.63 0.35 -16.92
N THR A 243 31.89 0.51 -17.34
CA THR A 243 32.31 1.47 -18.37
C THR A 243 32.74 0.74 -19.64
N MET A 244 32.35 1.29 -20.80
CA MET A 244 32.75 0.77 -22.11
C MET A 244 34.18 1.19 -22.45
N TYR A 245 34.99 0.22 -22.88
CA TYR A 245 36.34 0.41 -23.38
C TYR A 245 36.51 -0.23 -24.76
N ASP A 246 37.29 0.43 -25.61
CA ASP A 246 37.80 -0.12 -26.86
C ASP A 246 39.26 -0.52 -26.67
N PHE A 247 39.56 -1.82 -26.85
CA PHE A 247 40.86 -2.41 -26.66
C PHE A 247 41.47 -2.76 -28.01
N THR A 248 42.56 -2.11 -28.39
CA THR A 248 43.28 -2.39 -29.64
C THR A 248 44.65 -2.98 -29.34
N VAL A 249 44.91 -4.20 -29.81
CA VAL A 249 46.18 -4.91 -29.61
C VAL A 249 47.03 -4.85 -30.87
N PHE A 250 48.26 -4.36 -30.74
CA PHE A 250 49.26 -4.26 -31.79
C PHE A 250 50.43 -5.21 -31.50
N ALA A 251 50.85 -5.98 -32.50
CA ALA A 251 52.08 -6.75 -32.44
C ALA A 251 53.27 -5.85 -32.81
N VAL A 252 54.31 -5.85 -32.00
CA VAL A 252 55.52 -5.04 -32.14
C VAL A 252 56.71 -5.98 -32.34
N ALA A 253 57.50 -5.73 -33.38
CA ALA A 253 58.69 -6.51 -33.67
C ALA A 253 59.75 -6.36 -32.56
N ASN A 254 60.80 -7.19 -32.62
CA ASN A 254 61.85 -7.25 -31.59
C ASN A 254 62.67 -5.94 -31.43
N ASP A 255 62.58 -5.02 -32.38
CA ASP A 255 63.18 -3.68 -32.27
C ASP A 255 62.43 -2.74 -31.31
N GLY A 256 61.22 -3.15 -30.87
CA GLY A 256 60.36 -2.35 -29.99
C GLY A 256 59.74 -1.13 -30.65
N GLN A 257 59.86 -0.98 -31.97
CA GLN A 257 59.38 0.21 -32.72
C GLN A 257 58.50 -0.16 -33.92
N THR A 258 58.83 -1.24 -34.63
CA THR A 258 58.09 -1.62 -35.84
C THR A 258 56.78 -2.30 -35.46
N GLU A 259 55.68 -1.58 -35.63
CA GLU A 259 54.34 -2.01 -35.23
C GLU A 259 53.49 -2.47 -36.42
N GLY A 260 52.78 -3.58 -36.24
CA GLY A 260 51.79 -4.13 -37.16
C GLY A 260 50.45 -3.38 -37.13
N GLU A 261 49.49 -3.88 -37.89
CA GLU A 261 48.10 -3.38 -37.81
C GLU A 261 47.45 -3.86 -36.49
N GLY A 262 46.64 -2.99 -35.88
CA GLY A 262 45.96 -3.29 -34.62
C GLY A 262 44.64 -4.01 -34.82
N THR A 263 44.32 -4.95 -33.93
CA THR A 263 43.00 -5.63 -33.87
C THR A 263 42.24 -5.13 -32.65
N SER A 264 40.97 -4.72 -32.82
CA SER A 264 40.17 -4.15 -31.73
C SER A 264 39.01 -5.03 -31.24
N ILE A 265 38.65 -4.87 -29.96
CA ILE A 265 37.47 -5.47 -29.34
C ILE A 265 36.88 -4.48 -28.32
N ILE A 266 35.56 -4.36 -28.30
CA ILE A 266 34.83 -3.50 -27.36
C ILE A 266 34.29 -4.34 -26.22
N GLN A 267 34.49 -3.90 -24.98
CA GLN A 267 33.97 -4.60 -23.81
C GLN A 267 33.61 -3.61 -22.68
N TYR A 268 32.50 -3.88 -22.00
CA TYR A 268 32.15 -3.21 -20.72
C TYR A 268 32.82 -3.94 -19.55
N THR A 269 33.36 -3.19 -18.59
CA THR A 269 33.70 -3.73 -17.27
C THR A 269 32.43 -4.04 -16.47
N LYS A 270 32.51 -4.96 -15.52
CA LYS A 270 31.37 -5.24 -14.64
C LYS A 270 31.10 -4.04 -13.70
N PRO A 271 29.84 -3.67 -13.47
CA PRO A 271 29.48 -2.76 -12.37
C PRO A 271 29.95 -3.31 -11.01
N SER A 272 30.21 -2.41 -10.06
CA SER A 272 30.39 -2.80 -8.66
C SER A 272 29.07 -3.36 -8.09
N PRO A 273 29.12 -4.26 -7.10
CA PRO A 273 27.92 -4.68 -6.39
C PRO A 273 27.25 -3.48 -5.71
N VAL A 274 25.92 -3.52 -5.62
CA VAL A 274 25.15 -2.47 -4.94
C VAL A 274 25.51 -2.43 -3.46
N GLN A 275 25.47 -1.23 -2.87
CA GLN A 275 25.81 -0.99 -1.48
C GLN A 275 24.54 -0.64 -0.68
N ASP A 276 24.60 -0.79 0.64
CA ASP A 276 23.51 -0.43 1.55
C ASP A 276 22.13 -0.98 1.14
N LEU A 277 22.08 -2.22 0.61
CA LEU A 277 20.82 -2.87 0.26
C LEU A 277 19.95 -3.00 1.51
N LYS A 278 18.83 -2.26 1.52
CA LYS A 278 17.91 -2.15 2.63
C LYS A 278 16.51 -2.50 2.20
N VAL A 279 15.76 -3.03 3.15
CA VAL A 279 14.32 -3.19 3.04
C VAL A 279 13.67 -1.97 3.65
N GLU A 280 13.07 -1.11 2.84
CA GLU A 280 12.42 0.12 3.30
C GLU A 280 11.00 -0.13 3.79
N TYR A 281 10.29 -1.03 3.12
CA TYR A 281 8.92 -1.40 3.46
C TYR A 281 8.69 -2.89 3.30
N VAL A 282 7.94 -3.47 4.25
CA VAL A 282 7.47 -4.85 4.21
C VAL A 282 5.96 -4.83 4.33
N GLY A 283 5.28 -5.27 3.27
CA GLY A 283 3.85 -5.46 3.23
C GLY A 283 3.45 -6.93 3.37
N VAL A 284 2.16 -7.17 3.18
CA VAL A 284 1.55 -8.52 3.18
C VAL A 284 1.88 -9.27 1.89
N THR A 285 1.86 -8.59 0.74
CA THR A 285 2.17 -9.17 -0.59
C THR A 285 3.22 -8.39 -1.36
N SER A 286 3.88 -7.42 -0.72
CA SER A 286 4.90 -6.58 -1.35
C SER A 286 6.08 -6.27 -0.43
N VAL A 287 7.23 -5.97 -1.02
CA VAL A 287 8.46 -5.54 -0.34
C VAL A 287 9.12 -4.46 -1.20
N ASN A 288 9.53 -3.35 -0.56
CA ASN A 288 10.31 -2.30 -1.23
C ASN A 288 11.76 -2.38 -0.79
N LEU A 289 12.65 -2.35 -1.78
CA LEU A 289 14.09 -2.41 -1.59
C LEU A 289 14.73 -1.12 -2.09
N THR A 290 15.71 -0.63 -1.37
CA THR A 290 16.55 0.50 -1.77
C THR A 290 18.02 0.16 -1.60
N TRP A 291 18.87 0.76 -2.42
CA TRP A 291 20.31 0.57 -2.38
C TRP A 291 21.04 1.81 -2.88
N THR A 292 22.36 1.80 -2.81
CA THR A 292 23.24 2.87 -3.32
C THR A 292 24.29 2.30 -4.24
N VAL A 293 24.80 3.11 -5.17
CA VAL A 293 25.91 2.74 -6.05
C VAL A 293 26.86 3.92 -6.16
N ASN A 294 28.14 3.67 -5.91
CA ASN A 294 29.19 4.70 -5.86
C ASN A 294 30.05 4.73 -7.13
N ASP A 295 29.70 3.94 -8.15
CA ASP A 295 30.39 3.95 -9.43
C ASP A 295 30.14 5.25 -10.19
N THR A 296 31.18 5.78 -10.84
CA THR A 296 31.08 6.98 -11.68
C THR A 296 30.10 6.80 -12.84
N ALA A 297 29.98 5.58 -13.39
CA ALA A 297 29.08 5.25 -14.50
C ALA A 297 27.65 4.89 -14.07
N SER A 298 27.35 4.93 -12.76
CA SER A 298 26.09 4.44 -12.17
C SER A 298 24.81 5.05 -12.76
N SER A 299 24.88 6.28 -13.26
CA SER A 299 23.74 6.95 -13.92
C SER A 299 23.23 6.25 -15.19
N SER A 300 24.04 5.38 -15.78
CA SER A 300 23.70 4.59 -16.97
C SER A 300 23.27 3.15 -16.65
N TYR A 301 23.28 2.76 -15.38
CA TYR A 301 22.98 1.39 -14.99
C TYR A 301 21.48 1.11 -14.99
N THR A 302 21.18 -0.16 -15.22
CA THR A 302 19.88 -0.74 -14.86
C THR A 302 20.11 -1.78 -13.77
N TYR A 303 19.08 -2.08 -13.00
CA TYR A 303 19.18 -2.98 -11.85
C TYR A 303 18.24 -4.15 -12.05
N ARG A 304 18.79 -5.36 -11.99
CA ARG A 304 18.01 -6.59 -12.05
C ARG A 304 17.88 -7.15 -10.65
N THR A 305 16.65 -7.31 -10.18
CA THR A 305 16.34 -7.92 -8.88
C THR A 305 15.80 -9.32 -9.11
N GLU A 306 16.48 -10.32 -8.57
CA GLU A 306 16.01 -11.70 -8.52
C GLU A 306 15.40 -12.00 -7.15
N VAL A 307 14.20 -12.57 -7.15
CA VAL A 307 13.46 -12.90 -5.93
C VAL A 307 13.22 -14.39 -5.93
N VAL A 308 13.77 -15.06 -4.91
CA VAL A 308 13.78 -16.52 -4.79
C VAL A 308 12.99 -16.95 -3.56
N HIS A 309 12.12 -17.93 -3.75
CA HIS A 309 11.44 -18.65 -2.67
C HIS A 309 11.32 -20.14 -3.04
N GLY A 310 11.95 -21.01 -2.24
CA GLY A 310 12.04 -22.44 -2.54
C GLY A 310 12.76 -22.68 -3.88
N THR A 311 12.07 -23.30 -4.82
CA THR A 311 12.56 -23.53 -6.20
C THR A 311 12.09 -22.47 -7.20
N SER A 312 11.23 -21.54 -6.78
CA SER A 312 10.69 -20.50 -7.65
C SER A 312 11.59 -19.27 -7.64
N SER A 313 11.91 -18.75 -8.83
CA SER A 313 12.57 -17.46 -8.99
C SER A 313 11.76 -16.57 -9.94
N ARG A 314 11.74 -15.27 -9.64
CA ARG A 314 11.15 -14.24 -10.50
C ARG A 314 12.13 -13.07 -10.59
N LYS A 315 12.08 -12.33 -11.71
CA LYS A 315 13.02 -11.25 -12.02
C LYS A 315 12.29 -9.94 -12.26
N TRP A 316 12.83 -8.85 -11.72
CA TRP A 316 12.39 -7.48 -11.91
C TRP A 316 13.55 -6.64 -12.44
N THR A 317 13.22 -5.58 -13.16
CA THR A 317 14.19 -4.61 -13.69
C THR A 317 13.78 -3.20 -13.28
N SER A 318 14.72 -2.43 -12.77
CA SER A 318 14.52 -1.03 -12.38
C SER A 318 15.63 -0.15 -12.97
N ASN A 319 15.29 1.09 -13.33
CA ASN A 319 16.26 2.11 -13.74
C ASN A 319 16.64 3.05 -12.59
N ALA A 320 16.04 2.85 -11.41
CA ALA A 320 16.30 3.61 -10.20
C ALA A 320 16.97 2.71 -9.15
N THR A 321 17.58 3.30 -8.13
CA THR A 321 18.17 2.59 -7.00
C THR A 321 17.13 2.13 -5.97
N GLU A 322 15.94 1.79 -6.46
CA GLU A 322 14.80 1.31 -5.71
C GLU A 322 13.97 0.36 -6.58
N VAL A 323 13.27 -0.57 -5.94
CA VAL A 323 12.27 -1.42 -6.60
C VAL A 323 11.18 -1.82 -5.63
N GLU A 324 9.94 -1.77 -6.10
CA GLU A 324 8.79 -2.37 -5.45
C GLU A 324 8.54 -3.76 -6.04
N ILE A 325 8.58 -4.79 -5.19
CA ILE A 325 8.27 -6.16 -5.56
C ILE A 325 6.87 -6.49 -5.06
N THR A 326 5.93 -6.76 -5.97
CA THR A 326 4.53 -7.09 -5.64
C THR A 326 4.18 -8.53 -5.97
N GLY A 327 3.06 -9.03 -5.43
CA GLY A 327 2.54 -10.37 -5.74
C GLY A 327 3.31 -11.50 -5.04
N LEU A 328 3.87 -11.19 -3.87
CA LEU A 328 4.49 -12.13 -2.95
C LEU A 328 3.43 -12.84 -2.10
N ILE A 329 3.76 -14.03 -1.60
CA ILE A 329 2.87 -14.83 -0.76
C ILE A 329 3.00 -14.34 0.69
N PRO A 330 1.90 -14.04 1.41
CA PRO A 330 1.96 -13.57 2.79
C PRO A 330 2.67 -14.54 3.72
N GLY A 331 3.30 -14.01 4.78
CA GLY A 331 4.02 -14.80 5.79
C GLY A 331 5.19 -15.64 5.26
N THR A 332 5.69 -15.38 4.05
CA THR A 332 6.68 -16.23 3.37
C THR A 332 8.06 -15.57 3.33
N MET A 333 9.12 -16.38 3.48
CA MET A 333 10.51 -15.93 3.37
C MET A 333 10.95 -15.83 1.91
N TYR A 334 11.54 -14.71 1.54
CA TYR A 334 12.13 -14.50 0.24
C TYR A 334 13.59 -14.05 0.38
N THR A 335 14.43 -14.53 -0.54
CA THR A 335 15.78 -14.00 -0.77
C THR A 335 15.71 -13.06 -1.97
N PHE A 336 16.10 -11.81 -1.76
CA PHE A 336 16.14 -10.78 -2.79
C PHE A 336 17.60 -10.50 -3.14
N THR A 337 17.98 -10.69 -4.39
CA THR A 337 19.35 -10.43 -4.88
C THR A 337 19.30 -9.35 -5.96
N VAL A 338 19.97 -8.23 -5.73
CA VAL A 338 20.04 -7.10 -6.67
C VAL A 338 21.38 -7.13 -7.38
N PHE A 339 21.33 -7.07 -8.71
CA PHE A 339 22.48 -7.01 -9.60
C PHE A 339 22.48 -5.67 -10.35
N ALA A 340 23.62 -4.99 -10.36
CA ALA A 340 23.82 -3.84 -11.25
C ALA A 340 24.23 -4.33 -12.64
N VAL A 341 23.58 -3.78 -13.67
CA VAL A 341 23.78 -4.14 -15.08
C VAL A 341 24.24 -2.90 -15.83
N ALA A 342 25.33 -3.03 -16.58
CA ALA A 342 25.88 -1.94 -17.39
C ALA A 342 24.89 -1.53 -18.50
N ASN A 343 25.20 -0.42 -19.18
CA ASN A 343 24.32 0.17 -20.19
C ASN A 343 24.08 -0.72 -21.43
N ASP A 344 24.89 -1.75 -21.65
CA ASP A 344 24.67 -2.76 -22.70
C ASP A 344 23.50 -3.72 -22.39
N GLY A 345 22.98 -3.71 -21.16
CA GLY A 345 21.91 -4.58 -20.68
C GLY A 345 22.33 -6.05 -20.53
N GLN A 346 23.62 -6.35 -20.62
CA GLN A 346 24.15 -7.73 -20.58
C GLN A 346 25.26 -7.91 -19.55
N THR A 347 26.15 -6.94 -19.39
CA THR A 347 27.29 -7.05 -18.48
C THR A 347 26.83 -6.79 -17.05
N GLU A 348 26.73 -7.88 -16.29
CA GLU A 348 26.20 -7.88 -14.93
C GLU A 348 27.31 -7.98 -13.87
N GLY A 349 27.19 -7.16 -12.81
CA GLY A 349 28.04 -7.18 -11.63
C GLY A 349 27.70 -8.31 -10.66
N GLU A 350 28.43 -8.38 -9.54
CA GLU A 350 28.10 -9.32 -8.47
C GLU A 350 26.80 -8.91 -7.76
N GLY A 351 25.96 -9.89 -7.41
CA GLY A 351 24.68 -9.65 -6.78
C GLY A 351 24.78 -9.50 -5.26
N THR A 352 24.06 -8.53 -4.70
CA THR A 352 23.96 -8.33 -3.25
C THR A 352 22.60 -8.83 -2.76
N SER A 353 22.57 -9.62 -1.69
CA SER A 353 21.36 -10.29 -1.22
C SER A 353 20.88 -9.82 0.15
N VAL A 354 19.56 -9.79 0.33
CA VAL A 354 18.88 -9.62 1.64
C VAL A 354 17.77 -10.65 1.77
N ILE A 355 17.55 -11.14 2.99
CA ILE A 355 16.47 -12.09 3.29
C ILE A 355 15.39 -11.36 4.07
N GLN A 356 14.15 -11.49 3.64
CA GLN A 356 13.02 -10.85 4.32
C GLN A 356 11.77 -11.73 4.29
N TYR A 357 11.02 -11.71 5.39
CA TYR A 357 9.68 -12.29 5.48
C TYR A 357 8.64 -11.21 5.16
N THR A 358 7.66 -11.52 4.30
CA THR A 358 6.44 -10.71 4.15
C THR A 358 5.57 -10.83 5.41
N ILE A 359 4.79 -9.81 5.70
CA ILE A 359 3.85 -9.83 6.84
C ILE A 359 2.78 -10.93 6.60
N PRO A 360 2.43 -11.76 7.60
CA PRO A 360 1.34 -12.73 7.48
C PRO A 360 0.01 -12.03 7.23
N ALA A 361 -0.87 -12.63 6.44
CA ALA A 361 -2.21 -12.08 6.25
C ALA A 361 -3.01 -12.15 7.55
N LEU A 362 -3.78 -11.10 7.80
CA LEU A 362 -4.74 -11.04 8.90
C LEU A 362 -5.89 -12.03 8.67
N VAL A 363 -6.52 -12.43 9.76
CA VAL A 363 -7.63 -13.37 9.75
C VAL A 363 -8.85 -12.72 9.07
N PRO A 364 -9.41 -13.28 7.97
CA PRO A 364 -10.45 -12.61 7.18
C PRO A 364 -11.77 -12.41 7.93
N SER A 365 -12.12 -13.35 8.79
CA SER A 365 -13.33 -13.35 9.61
C SER A 365 -12.96 -13.88 11.00
N PHE A 366 -13.40 -13.21 12.06
CA PHE A 366 -13.19 -13.62 13.43
C PHE A 366 -14.47 -13.36 14.23
N GLN A 367 -14.95 -14.39 14.92
CA GLN A 367 -16.17 -14.33 15.73
C GLN A 367 -15.98 -15.15 17.00
N CYS A 368 -16.82 -14.88 17.99
CA CYS A 368 -16.83 -15.61 19.25
C CYS A 368 -18.26 -15.84 19.72
N GLU A 369 -18.54 -17.06 20.18
CA GLU A 369 -19.85 -17.46 20.68
C GLU A 369 -19.74 -17.91 22.15
N PRO A 370 -20.64 -17.47 23.03
CA PRO A 370 -20.71 -18.00 24.39
C PRO A 370 -21.16 -19.46 24.36
N VAL A 371 -20.51 -20.30 25.18
CA VAL A 371 -20.95 -21.68 25.37
C VAL A 371 -22.08 -21.70 26.41
N PRO A 372 -23.29 -22.23 26.09
CA PRO A 372 -24.43 -22.20 27.00
C PRO A 372 -24.13 -22.81 28.37
N LYS A 373 -24.54 -22.10 29.43
CA LYS A 373 -24.37 -22.50 30.86
C LYS A 373 -22.92 -22.73 31.29
N GLU A 374 -21.94 -22.29 30.50
CA GLU A 374 -20.52 -22.38 30.84
C GLU A 374 -19.82 -21.02 30.82
N SER A 375 -18.75 -20.90 31.57
CA SER A 375 -17.86 -19.74 31.55
C SER A 375 -16.74 -19.93 30.53
N SER A 376 -17.10 -20.34 29.31
CA SER A 376 -16.17 -20.55 28.20
C SER A 376 -16.64 -19.82 26.93
N LEU A 377 -15.70 -19.48 26.06
CA LEU A 377 -15.95 -18.87 24.75
C LEU A 377 -15.48 -19.82 23.65
N MET A 378 -16.29 -19.97 22.60
CA MET A 378 -15.90 -20.64 21.38
C MET A 378 -15.51 -19.60 20.35
N LEU A 379 -14.22 -19.50 20.04
CA LEU A 379 -13.71 -18.65 18.98
C LEU A 379 -13.84 -19.36 17.64
N LYS A 380 -14.19 -18.63 16.59
CA LYS A 380 -14.26 -19.12 15.22
C LYS A 380 -13.59 -18.13 14.28
N TRP A 381 -12.77 -18.62 13.36
CA TRP A 381 -12.15 -17.77 12.35
C TRP A 381 -11.85 -18.48 11.05
N GLU A 382 -11.73 -17.71 9.97
CA GLU A 382 -11.30 -18.25 8.67
C GLU A 382 -9.78 -18.26 8.54
N CYS A 383 -9.23 -19.33 7.97
CA CYS A 383 -7.81 -19.49 7.74
C CYS A 383 -7.29 -18.42 6.73
N PRO A 384 -6.33 -17.58 7.10
CA PRO A 384 -5.81 -16.51 6.24
C PRO A 384 -4.99 -17.05 5.06
N SER A 385 -4.91 -16.25 3.99
CA SER A 385 -4.11 -16.57 2.80
C SER A 385 -2.60 -16.58 3.09
N GLY A 386 -1.86 -17.45 2.41
CA GLY A 386 -0.40 -17.53 2.53
C GLY A 386 0.07 -18.46 3.65
N ASN A 387 1.32 -18.26 4.08
CA ASN A 387 1.94 -19.13 5.06
C ASN A 387 1.59 -18.68 6.49
N ASN A 388 1.06 -19.59 7.30
CA ASN A 388 0.75 -19.38 8.70
C ASN A 388 1.34 -20.54 9.53
N SER A 389 2.05 -20.22 10.60
CA SER A 389 2.61 -21.19 11.55
C SER A 389 1.75 -21.35 12.81
N GLY A 390 0.66 -20.59 12.93
CA GLY A 390 -0.26 -20.60 14.05
C GLY A 390 -0.87 -19.23 14.33
N PHE A 391 -1.56 -19.12 15.46
CA PHE A 391 -2.24 -17.89 15.88
C PHE A 391 -1.92 -17.54 17.32
N LYS A 392 -1.83 -16.24 17.59
CA LYS A 392 -1.70 -15.68 18.93
C LYS A 392 -3.02 -15.10 19.36
N ILE A 393 -3.57 -15.59 20.47
CA ILE A 393 -4.85 -15.16 20.99
C ILE A 393 -4.61 -14.48 22.33
N LYS A 394 -5.04 -13.23 22.48
CA LYS A 394 -5.02 -12.51 23.75
C LYS A 394 -6.44 -12.22 24.20
N ILE A 395 -6.69 -12.45 25.48
CA ILE A 395 -7.99 -12.23 26.12
C ILE A 395 -7.78 -11.21 27.22
N PHE A 396 -8.55 -10.13 27.19
CA PHE A 396 -8.41 -9.03 28.14
C PHE A 396 -9.76 -8.64 28.75
N ASN A 397 -9.78 -8.46 30.06
CA ASN A 397 -10.92 -7.92 30.81
C ASN A 397 -10.41 -6.93 31.88
N GLY A 398 -10.11 -5.70 31.45
CA GLY A 398 -9.74 -4.57 32.30
C GLY A 398 -8.37 -4.72 32.98
N THR A 399 -8.27 -5.53 34.03
CA THR A 399 -7.02 -5.78 34.78
C THR A 399 -6.49 -7.19 34.60
N TRP A 400 -7.26 -8.07 33.96
CA TRP A 400 -6.88 -9.46 33.72
C TRP A 400 -6.56 -9.66 32.23
N GLU A 401 -5.44 -10.31 31.94
CA GLU A 401 -5.00 -10.70 30.61
C GLU A 401 -4.62 -12.19 30.62
N LYS A 402 -4.95 -12.89 29.54
CA LYS A 402 -4.52 -14.26 29.27
C LYS A 402 -4.11 -14.38 27.82
N GLU A 403 -3.01 -15.09 27.57
CA GLU A 403 -2.51 -15.37 26.23
C GLU A 403 -2.58 -16.88 25.96
N GLU A 404 -3.01 -17.24 24.76
CA GLU A 404 -3.15 -18.61 24.26
C GLU A 404 -2.56 -18.70 22.85
N GLU A 405 -2.06 -19.88 22.49
CA GLU A 405 -1.57 -20.16 21.14
C GLU A 405 -2.44 -21.23 20.47
N ALA A 406 -2.87 -20.95 19.23
CA ALA A 406 -3.56 -21.92 18.39
C ALA A 406 -2.66 -22.41 17.24
N LEU A 407 -2.90 -23.65 16.82
CA LEU A 407 -2.14 -24.30 15.75
C LEU A 407 -2.40 -23.65 14.38
N SER A 408 -1.51 -23.89 13.42
CA SER A 408 -1.68 -23.48 12.03
C SER A 408 -2.89 -24.15 11.38
N CYS A 409 -3.57 -23.43 10.51
CA CYS A 409 -4.66 -23.95 9.70
C CYS A 409 -4.17 -24.40 8.31
N GLY A 410 -4.77 -25.47 7.79
CA GLY A 410 -4.23 -26.18 6.63
C GLY A 410 -4.72 -25.71 5.26
N ARG A 411 -5.86 -25.01 5.19
CA ARG A 411 -6.47 -24.60 3.92
C ARG A 411 -7.03 -23.19 4.02
N GLU A 412 -6.60 -22.30 3.14
CA GLU A 412 -7.14 -20.94 3.02
C GLU A 412 -8.68 -20.95 2.97
N GLY A 413 -9.30 -20.12 3.81
CA GLY A 413 -10.75 -20.03 3.97
C GLY A 413 -11.41 -21.18 4.76
N SER A 414 -10.66 -22.13 5.32
CA SER A 414 -11.26 -23.09 6.27
C SER A 414 -11.63 -22.40 7.58
N GLU A 415 -12.80 -22.74 8.13
CA GLU A 415 -13.19 -22.29 9.46
C GLU A 415 -12.47 -23.13 10.52
N GLU A 416 -11.78 -22.44 11.43
CA GLU A 416 -11.12 -23.01 12.60
C GLU A 416 -11.85 -22.60 13.86
N THR A 417 -11.84 -23.49 14.87
CA THR A 417 -12.50 -23.24 16.15
C THR A 417 -11.53 -23.44 17.30
N PHE A 418 -11.61 -22.58 18.32
CA PHE A 418 -10.78 -22.69 19.53
C PHE A 418 -11.59 -22.35 20.78
N ARG A 419 -11.54 -23.23 21.77
CA ARG A 419 -12.27 -23.05 23.02
C ARG A 419 -11.39 -22.42 24.09
N ILE A 420 -11.85 -21.32 24.67
CA ILE A 420 -11.23 -20.69 25.83
C ILE A 420 -12.05 -21.02 27.06
N GLU A 421 -11.43 -21.70 28.03
CA GLU A 421 -12.08 -22.14 29.26
C GLU A 421 -11.68 -21.29 30.48
N SER A 422 -12.40 -21.48 31.59
CA SER A 422 -12.12 -20.87 32.90
C SER A 422 -12.23 -19.34 32.93
N LEU A 423 -13.21 -18.78 32.22
CA LEU A 423 -13.57 -17.36 32.31
C LEU A 423 -14.59 -17.13 33.43
N VAL A 424 -15.07 -15.89 33.57
CA VAL A 424 -16.13 -15.49 34.49
C VAL A 424 -17.45 -15.43 33.71
N TYR A 425 -18.56 -15.87 34.31
CA TYR A 425 -19.90 -15.77 33.70
C TYR A 425 -20.31 -14.32 33.47
N PHE A 426 -21.18 -14.10 32.48
CA PHE A 426 -21.74 -12.79 32.12
C PHE A 426 -20.72 -11.63 32.08
N SER A 427 -19.51 -11.94 31.63
CA SER A 427 -18.38 -11.01 31.62
C SER A 427 -17.95 -10.78 30.18
N THR A 428 -17.64 -9.53 29.85
CA THR A 428 -17.22 -9.15 28.50
C THR A 428 -15.70 -9.08 28.43
N TYR A 429 -15.14 -9.74 27.43
CA TYR A 429 -13.71 -9.83 27.16
C TYR A 429 -13.41 -9.21 25.80
N ASN A 430 -12.33 -8.44 25.71
CA ASN A 430 -11.73 -8.08 24.44
C ASN A 430 -10.80 -9.22 24.02
N VAL A 431 -11.13 -9.92 22.95
CA VAL A 431 -10.33 -11.03 22.42
C VAL A 431 -9.66 -10.57 21.14
N THR A 432 -8.34 -10.69 21.06
CA THR A 432 -7.58 -10.36 19.86
C THR A 432 -6.90 -11.59 19.30
N ILE A 433 -6.94 -11.76 17.99
CA ILE A 433 -6.24 -12.83 17.26
C ILE A 433 -5.26 -12.22 16.26
N ALA A 434 -4.02 -12.69 16.26
CA ALA A 434 -3.01 -12.33 15.27
C ALA A 434 -2.44 -13.59 14.61
N THR A 435 -2.30 -13.56 13.29
CA THR A 435 -1.69 -14.66 12.53
C THR A 435 -0.18 -14.59 12.68
N ARG A 436 0.44 -15.71 13.01
CA ARG A 436 1.90 -15.83 13.12
C ARG A 436 2.45 -16.55 11.91
N SER A 437 3.59 -16.06 11.42
CA SER A 437 4.46 -16.83 10.55
C SER A 437 5.90 -16.63 10.98
N ASN A 438 6.48 -17.68 11.58
CA ASN A 438 7.83 -17.68 12.13
C ASN A 438 8.09 -16.50 13.09
N SER A 439 8.87 -15.51 12.65
CA SER A 439 9.27 -14.33 13.45
C SER A 439 8.40 -13.09 13.19
N SER A 440 7.33 -13.20 12.41
CA SER A 440 6.44 -12.08 12.06
C SER A 440 5.00 -12.36 12.51
N GLU A 441 4.31 -11.31 12.94
CA GLU A 441 2.90 -11.33 13.33
C GLU A 441 2.11 -10.36 12.45
N SER A 442 0.88 -10.72 12.09
CA SER A 442 -0.05 -9.78 11.48
C SER A 442 -0.50 -8.74 12.51
N PRO A 443 -1.03 -7.59 12.09
CA PRO A 443 -1.86 -6.76 12.96
C PRO A 443 -3.00 -7.62 13.56
N PRO A 444 -3.34 -7.43 14.85
CA PRO A 444 -4.38 -8.22 15.50
C PRO A 444 -5.77 -7.78 15.03
N VAL A 445 -6.64 -8.77 14.82
CA VAL A 445 -8.09 -8.58 14.67
C VAL A 445 -8.71 -8.75 16.06
N GLN A 446 -9.69 -7.92 16.42
CA GLN A 446 -10.27 -7.93 17.76
C GLN A 446 -11.79 -8.06 17.73
N GLU A 447 -12.35 -8.75 18.72
CA GLU A 447 -13.78 -8.89 18.94
C GLU A 447 -14.15 -8.81 20.43
N MET A 448 -15.33 -8.27 20.71
CA MET A 448 -15.85 -8.16 22.07
C MET A 448 -16.80 -9.31 22.36
N CYS A 449 -16.37 -10.20 23.25
CA CYS A 449 -17.03 -11.47 23.52
C CYS A 449 -17.60 -11.50 24.94
N THR A 450 -18.90 -11.75 25.09
CA THR A 450 -19.52 -11.94 26.41
C THR A 450 -19.76 -13.42 26.66
N THR A 451 -19.31 -13.93 27.80
CA THR A 451 -19.56 -15.31 28.24
C THR A 451 -21.05 -15.53 28.58
N SER A 452 -21.49 -16.80 28.57
CA SER A 452 -22.88 -17.14 28.90
C SER A 452 -23.27 -16.71 30.32
N ILE A 453 -24.57 -16.66 30.56
CA ILE A 453 -25.16 -16.62 31.91
C ILE A 453 -25.32 -18.05 32.46
N THR A 454 -25.48 -18.17 33.77
CA THR A 454 -25.84 -19.41 34.46
C THR A 454 -26.75 -19.11 35.65
N ASP A 455 -27.06 -20.12 36.45
CA ASP A 455 -27.88 -20.03 37.66
C ASP A 455 -27.31 -18.92 38.58
N PRO A 456 -28.15 -18.00 39.10
CA PRO A 456 -27.65 -16.95 40.00
C PRO A 456 -27.07 -17.57 41.26
N PRO A 457 -26.07 -16.97 41.94
CA PRO A 457 -25.62 -17.49 43.23
C PRO A 457 -26.77 -17.56 44.23
N ALA A 458 -26.91 -18.71 44.89
CA ALA A 458 -27.94 -18.90 45.92
C ALA A 458 -27.64 -18.00 47.13
N PRO A 459 -28.63 -17.25 47.66
CA PRO A 459 -28.42 -16.40 48.82
C PRO A 459 -28.18 -17.27 50.06
N SER A 460 -27.28 -16.83 50.95
CA SER A 460 -26.97 -17.56 52.18
C SER A 460 -28.03 -17.41 53.28
N LYS A 461 -28.93 -16.41 53.17
CA LYS A 461 -29.98 -16.12 54.16
C LYS A 461 -31.35 -16.61 53.69
N ALA A 462 -32.09 -17.23 54.62
CA ALA A 462 -33.49 -17.59 54.41
C ALA A 462 -34.40 -16.34 54.35
N PRO A 463 -35.55 -16.41 53.66
CA PRO A 463 -36.54 -15.33 53.67
C PRO A 463 -37.21 -15.23 55.04
N LEU A 464 -37.52 -14.00 55.48
CA LEU A 464 -38.23 -13.74 56.71
C LEU A 464 -39.74 -13.81 56.46
N VAL A 465 -40.43 -14.69 57.19
CA VAL A 465 -41.88 -14.85 57.08
C VAL A 465 -42.54 -14.31 58.34
N LYS A 466 -43.60 -13.49 58.17
CA LYS A 466 -44.41 -12.94 59.28
C LYS A 466 -45.89 -13.21 59.01
N GLU A 467 -46.66 -13.55 60.04
CA GLU A 467 -48.10 -13.67 59.87
C GLU A 467 -48.72 -12.28 59.69
N VAL A 468 -49.71 -12.18 58.80
CA VAL A 468 -50.46 -10.93 58.58
C VAL A 468 -51.91 -11.08 59.04
N SER A 469 -52.49 -12.26 58.86
CA SER A 469 -53.84 -12.60 59.32
C SER A 469 -54.02 -14.12 59.42
N HIS A 470 -55.24 -14.58 59.73
CA HIS A 470 -55.60 -16.00 59.78
C HIS A 470 -55.45 -16.75 58.44
N ASN A 471 -55.35 -16.04 57.31
CA ASN A 471 -55.25 -16.64 55.97
C ASN A 471 -54.17 -16.00 55.08
N SER A 472 -53.25 -15.21 55.65
CA SER A 472 -52.24 -14.49 54.87
C SER A 472 -50.93 -14.32 55.65
N LEU A 473 -49.80 -14.36 54.93
CA LEU A 473 -48.45 -14.12 55.46
C LEU A 473 -47.69 -13.12 54.58
N SER A 474 -46.63 -12.51 55.10
CA SER A 474 -45.69 -11.69 54.34
C SER A 474 -44.33 -12.37 54.26
N VAL A 475 -43.77 -12.49 53.07
CA VAL A 475 -42.43 -13.02 52.79
C VAL A 475 -41.50 -11.87 52.42
N GLU A 476 -40.45 -11.66 53.20
CA GLU A 476 -39.46 -10.60 53.02
C GLU A 476 -38.08 -11.22 52.73
N PHE A 477 -37.42 -10.82 51.63
CA PHE A 477 -36.15 -11.41 51.20
C PHE A 477 -35.19 -10.39 50.58
N SER A 478 -33.90 -10.70 50.63
CA SER A 478 -32.84 -9.93 49.95
C SER A 478 -32.74 -10.33 48.49
N ASP A 479 -32.34 -9.39 47.64
CA ASP A 479 -32.11 -9.66 46.22
C ASP A 479 -30.97 -10.68 46.03
N PHE A 480 -31.05 -11.48 44.97
CA PHE A 480 -29.98 -12.42 44.61
C PHE A 480 -28.79 -11.64 44.05
N GLU A 481 -27.59 -12.24 44.07
CA GLU A 481 -26.44 -11.64 43.39
C GLU A 481 -26.59 -11.83 41.87
N SER A 482 -26.26 -10.80 41.09
CA SER A 482 -26.37 -10.81 39.62
C SER A 482 -25.03 -11.06 38.91
N VAL A 483 -24.05 -11.66 39.60
CA VAL A 483 -22.70 -11.89 39.07
C VAL A 483 -22.67 -12.93 37.95
N ASN A 484 -23.63 -13.86 37.92
CA ASN A 484 -23.77 -14.88 36.87
C ASN A 484 -24.73 -14.47 35.74
N GLY A 485 -25.26 -13.24 35.78
CA GLY A 485 -26.25 -12.76 34.82
C GLY A 485 -27.27 -11.79 35.44
N PRO A 486 -27.97 -11.00 34.61
CA PRO A 486 -29.01 -10.09 35.09
C PRO A 486 -30.23 -10.88 35.58
N LEU A 487 -30.69 -10.56 36.78
CA LEU A 487 -31.90 -11.18 37.35
C LEU A 487 -33.16 -10.72 36.60
N LYS A 488 -34.01 -11.68 36.23
CA LYS A 488 -35.26 -11.47 35.49
C LYS A 488 -36.49 -11.48 36.39
N ALA A 489 -36.56 -12.41 37.32
CA ALA A 489 -37.72 -12.59 38.18
C ALA A 489 -37.38 -13.30 39.48
N TYR A 490 -38.32 -13.22 40.41
CA TYR A 490 -38.39 -14.01 41.63
C TYR A 490 -39.70 -14.78 41.65
N ALA A 491 -39.67 -16.05 42.06
CA ALA A 491 -40.87 -16.83 42.36
C ALA A 491 -40.90 -17.14 43.86
N VAL A 492 -41.99 -16.76 44.53
CA VAL A 492 -42.21 -17.08 45.94
C VAL A 492 -42.88 -18.43 46.02
N MET A 493 -42.25 -19.36 46.74
CA MET A 493 -42.75 -20.72 46.95
C MET A 493 -43.19 -20.88 48.40
N ILE A 494 -44.38 -21.47 48.60
CA ILE A 494 -44.92 -21.79 49.91
C ILE A 494 -44.96 -23.29 50.08
N THR A 495 -44.50 -23.77 51.24
CA THR A 495 -44.55 -25.19 51.61
C THR A 495 -45.11 -25.38 53.01
N THR A 496 -45.85 -26.46 53.24
CA THR A 496 -46.29 -26.85 54.59
C THR A 496 -45.20 -27.62 55.34
N GLU A 497 -45.23 -27.58 56.67
CA GLU A 497 -44.23 -28.20 57.55
C GLU A 497 -44.04 -29.72 57.35
N GLU A 498 -45.01 -30.41 56.75
CA GLU A 498 -44.98 -31.86 56.46
C GLU A 498 -43.90 -32.27 55.43
N GLN A 499 -43.33 -31.34 54.66
CA GLN A 499 -42.32 -31.64 53.64
C GLN A 499 -41.12 -30.67 53.71
N GLY A 500 -39.91 -31.23 53.71
CA GLY A 500 -38.66 -30.47 53.63
C GLY A 500 -38.50 -29.72 52.30
N CYS A 501 -37.57 -28.77 52.25
CA CYS A 501 -37.32 -27.93 51.08
C CYS A 501 -36.37 -28.57 50.06
N ASP A 502 -36.32 -29.89 50.02
CA ASP A 502 -35.46 -30.65 49.12
C ASP A 502 -36.10 -30.71 47.72
N SER A 503 -35.28 -30.51 46.68
CA SER A 503 -35.66 -30.54 45.25
C SER A 503 -36.83 -29.59 44.88
N LEU A 504 -36.62 -28.27 45.05
CA LEU A 504 -37.63 -27.26 44.70
C LEU A 504 -37.77 -27.02 43.20
N GLU A 505 -36.77 -27.37 42.39
CA GLU A 505 -36.73 -27.13 40.95
C GLU A 505 -37.83 -27.86 40.18
N SER A 506 -38.03 -29.15 40.46
CA SER A 506 -39.11 -29.95 39.87
C SER A 506 -40.51 -29.55 40.36
N LYS A 507 -40.60 -28.67 41.35
CA LYS A 507 -41.85 -28.18 41.96
C LYS A 507 -42.24 -26.79 41.48
N LEU A 508 -41.47 -26.15 40.59
CA LEU A 508 -41.80 -24.83 40.04
C LEU A 508 -43.10 -24.81 39.24
N ASN A 509 -43.53 -25.94 38.69
CA ASN A 509 -44.79 -26.07 37.95
C ASN A 509 -46.04 -26.24 38.84
N ASN A 510 -45.87 -26.42 40.15
CA ASN A 510 -46.97 -26.64 41.09
C ASN A 510 -47.74 -25.34 41.37
N THR A 511 -49.08 -25.40 41.29
CA THR A 511 -49.96 -24.23 41.49
C THR A 511 -50.74 -24.28 42.81
N TYR A 512 -51.32 -23.15 43.21
CA TYR A 512 -52.23 -23.07 44.37
C TYR A 512 -53.43 -24.02 44.24
N LYS A 513 -53.92 -24.26 43.02
CA LYS A 513 -55.01 -25.21 42.76
C LYS A 513 -54.58 -26.65 43.11
N ASP A 514 -53.36 -27.03 42.76
CA ASP A 514 -52.79 -28.33 43.10
C ASP A 514 -52.65 -28.50 44.62
N PHE A 515 -52.23 -27.43 45.30
CA PHE A 515 -52.17 -27.39 46.77
C PHE A 515 -53.55 -27.55 47.41
N LYS A 516 -54.58 -26.81 46.95
CA LYS A 516 -55.95 -26.92 47.47
C LYS A 516 -56.58 -28.29 47.24
N GLN A 517 -56.17 -28.98 46.18
CA GLN A 517 -56.57 -30.37 45.90
C GLN A 517 -55.73 -31.40 46.66
N LYS A 518 -54.81 -30.97 47.54
CA LYS A 518 -53.89 -31.81 48.31
C LYS A 518 -52.98 -32.69 47.43
N ARG A 519 -52.65 -32.23 46.20
CA ARG A 519 -51.75 -32.94 45.27
C ARG A 519 -50.28 -32.61 45.51
N THR A 520 -50.01 -31.46 46.11
CA THR A 520 -48.68 -30.99 46.47
C THR A 520 -48.73 -30.24 47.79
N PHE A 521 -47.62 -30.28 48.53
CA PHE A 521 -47.40 -29.48 49.73
C PHE A 521 -46.64 -28.19 49.43
N THR A 522 -45.97 -28.11 48.27
CA THR A 522 -45.17 -26.96 47.84
C THR A 522 -45.68 -26.43 46.50
N TYR A 523 -45.92 -25.13 46.41
CA TYR A 523 -46.37 -24.49 45.18
C TYR A 523 -45.82 -23.07 45.04
N VAL A 524 -45.75 -22.57 43.81
CA VAL A 524 -45.44 -21.16 43.54
C VAL A 524 -46.71 -20.35 43.76
N THR A 525 -46.62 -19.35 44.62
CA THR A 525 -47.76 -18.50 44.98
C THR A 525 -47.79 -17.20 44.18
N TYR A 526 -46.62 -16.67 43.82
CA TYR A 526 -46.53 -15.41 43.10
C TYR A 526 -45.18 -15.29 42.39
N VAL A 527 -45.19 -14.78 41.16
CA VAL A 527 -44.00 -14.49 40.35
C VAL A 527 -43.92 -12.98 40.15
N ILE A 528 -42.74 -12.41 40.42
CA ILE A 528 -42.50 -10.96 40.37
C ILE A 528 -41.29 -10.71 39.49
N THR A 529 -41.44 -9.86 38.48
CA THR A 529 -40.28 -9.44 37.69
C THR A 529 -39.37 -8.52 38.51
N THR A 530 -38.09 -8.47 38.19
CA THR A 530 -37.16 -7.57 38.90
C THR A 530 -37.53 -6.09 38.73
N GLU A 531 -38.22 -5.71 37.67
CA GLU A 531 -38.80 -4.37 37.51
C GLU A 531 -39.96 -4.12 38.48
N GLN A 532 -40.87 -5.09 38.64
CA GLN A 532 -41.97 -5.00 39.59
C GLN A 532 -41.47 -4.99 41.04
N ALA A 533 -40.42 -5.76 41.36
CA ALA A 533 -39.83 -5.81 42.70
C ALA A 533 -39.23 -4.46 43.14
N LYS A 534 -38.88 -3.57 42.20
CA LYS A 534 -38.40 -2.20 42.49
C LYS A 534 -39.52 -1.22 42.84
N SER A 535 -40.79 -1.58 42.62
CA SER A 535 -41.94 -0.74 42.98
C SER A 535 -42.03 -0.56 44.50
N PRO A 536 -42.44 0.63 45.00
CA PRO A 536 -42.69 0.86 46.43
C PRO A 536 -43.66 -0.15 47.05
N SER A 537 -44.55 -0.74 46.25
CA SER A 537 -45.51 -1.75 46.69
C SER A 537 -44.89 -3.08 47.12
N PHE A 538 -43.66 -3.36 46.67
CA PHE A 538 -42.90 -4.59 46.94
C PHE A 538 -41.61 -4.34 47.72
N ARG A 539 -41.37 -3.12 48.22
CA ARG A 539 -40.19 -2.80 49.04
C ARG A 539 -40.55 -2.60 50.51
N SER A 540 -39.77 -3.21 51.39
CA SER A 540 -39.85 -2.96 52.83
C SER A 540 -39.17 -1.64 53.19
N GLN A 541 -39.35 -1.19 54.44
CA GLN A 541 -38.65 -0.02 54.98
C GLN A 541 -37.12 -0.18 55.00
N ASN A 542 -36.63 -1.42 54.97
CA ASN A 542 -35.20 -1.75 54.96
C ASN A 542 -34.66 -2.00 53.54
N GLY A 543 -35.47 -1.77 52.49
CA GLY A 543 -35.05 -1.93 51.10
C GLY A 543 -35.00 -3.38 50.60
N THR A 544 -35.51 -4.35 51.37
CA THR A 544 -35.71 -5.75 50.95
C THR A 544 -37.02 -5.91 50.18
N THR A 545 -37.13 -6.98 49.40
CA THR A 545 -38.35 -7.27 48.62
C THR A 545 -39.37 -7.97 49.51
N ILE A 546 -40.60 -7.45 49.58
CA ILE A 546 -41.70 -7.97 50.40
C ILE A 546 -42.90 -8.39 49.54
N VAL A 547 -43.39 -9.61 49.78
CA VAL A 547 -44.51 -10.21 49.05
C VAL A 547 -45.57 -10.67 50.04
N ASN A 548 -46.78 -10.15 49.88
CA ASN A 548 -47.92 -10.54 50.73
C ASN A 548 -48.68 -11.69 50.08
N VAL A 549 -48.66 -12.84 50.73
CA VAL A 549 -49.29 -14.08 50.30
C VAL A 549 -50.71 -14.18 50.88
N GLY A 550 -51.67 -14.66 50.10
CA GLY A 550 -53.07 -14.83 50.52
C GLY A 550 -54.04 -13.74 50.03
N LYS A 551 -53.66 -12.92 49.05
CA LYS A 551 -54.46 -11.77 48.58
C LYS A 551 -55.49 -12.07 47.48
N GLY A 552 -55.45 -13.26 46.88
CA GLY A 552 -56.35 -13.71 45.82
C GLY A 552 -56.05 -13.13 44.43
N ASN A 553 -54.89 -12.53 44.22
CA ASN A 553 -54.45 -12.05 42.91
C ASN A 553 -53.70 -13.14 42.12
N THR A 554 -53.66 -13.02 40.79
CA THR A 554 -52.96 -13.97 39.90
C THR A 554 -51.83 -13.27 39.15
N ALA A 555 -50.68 -13.94 39.01
CA ALA A 555 -49.54 -13.46 38.22
C ALA A 555 -48.85 -14.64 37.52
N TYR A 556 -48.62 -14.51 36.20
CA TYR A 556 -47.95 -15.52 35.36
C TYR A 556 -48.52 -16.94 35.59
N GLY A 557 -49.83 -17.14 35.39
CA GLY A 557 -50.47 -18.46 35.58
C GLY A 557 -50.60 -18.95 37.04
N TYR A 558 -49.93 -18.32 38.02
CA TYR A 558 -50.03 -18.68 39.44
C TYR A 558 -51.06 -17.83 40.19
N GLU A 559 -51.74 -18.46 41.14
CA GLU A 559 -52.75 -17.83 42.01
C GLU A 559 -52.21 -17.66 43.43
N ASN A 560 -52.26 -16.43 43.95
CA ASN A 560 -51.91 -16.08 45.32
C ASN A 560 -53.11 -16.24 46.26
N GLY A 561 -53.70 -17.43 46.30
CA GLY A 561 -54.94 -17.70 47.02
C GLY A 561 -54.80 -17.71 48.55
N PRO A 562 -55.90 -17.59 49.30
CA PRO A 562 -55.90 -17.52 50.76
C PRO A 562 -55.35 -18.79 51.41
N LEU A 563 -54.53 -18.63 52.44
CA LEU A 563 -53.95 -19.75 53.21
C LEU A 563 -54.97 -20.35 54.18
N ILE A 564 -54.70 -21.56 54.65
CA ILE A 564 -55.57 -22.31 55.56
C ILE A 564 -55.21 -21.94 57.01
N PRO A 565 -56.17 -21.46 57.83
CA PRO A 565 -55.93 -21.18 59.25
C PRO A 565 -55.47 -22.42 60.02
N LEU A 566 -54.73 -22.25 61.12
CA LEU A 566 -54.17 -23.35 61.94
C LEU A 566 -53.19 -24.29 61.21
N HIS A 567 -52.52 -23.81 60.16
CA HIS A 567 -51.43 -24.54 59.50
C HIS A 567 -50.11 -23.79 59.57
N SER A 568 -49.02 -24.56 59.65
CA SER A 568 -47.64 -24.08 59.62
C SER A 568 -47.14 -23.99 58.18
N TYR A 569 -46.64 -22.81 57.79
CA TYR A 569 -46.10 -22.55 56.47
C TYR A 569 -44.63 -22.11 56.54
N ARG A 570 -43.85 -22.51 55.54
CA ARG A 570 -42.50 -22.02 55.25
C ARG A 570 -42.46 -21.40 53.86
N ALA A 571 -41.52 -20.51 53.62
CA ALA A 571 -41.28 -19.92 52.31
C ALA A 571 -39.84 -20.17 51.82
N SER A 572 -39.70 -20.32 50.51
CA SER A 572 -38.43 -20.22 49.77
C SER A 572 -38.65 -19.32 48.57
N VAL A 573 -37.59 -18.64 48.14
CA VAL A 573 -37.62 -17.77 46.97
C VAL A 573 -36.70 -18.34 45.92
N ALA A 574 -37.21 -18.49 44.69
CA ALA A 574 -36.41 -18.85 43.53
C ALA A 574 -36.04 -17.58 42.77
N GLY A 575 -34.74 -17.37 42.50
CA GLY A 575 -34.23 -16.27 41.70
C GLY A 575 -33.78 -16.76 40.32
N PHE A 576 -34.11 -15.99 39.28
CA PHE A 576 -33.89 -16.41 37.89
C PHE A 576 -33.01 -15.43 37.12
N THR A 577 -31.93 -15.90 36.50
CA THR A 577 -31.18 -15.14 35.47
C THR A 577 -31.79 -15.32 34.08
N ASN A 578 -32.43 -16.48 33.85
CA ASN A 578 -33.30 -16.74 32.70
C ASN A 578 -34.53 -17.52 33.17
N ILE A 579 -35.70 -17.20 32.65
CA ILE A 579 -36.97 -17.85 33.03
C ILE A 579 -37.77 -18.17 31.77
N THR A 580 -38.18 -19.42 31.65
CA THR A 580 -38.96 -19.94 30.53
C THR A 580 -40.34 -20.38 31.03
N PHE A 581 -41.36 -20.13 30.21
CA PHE A 581 -42.74 -20.44 30.54
C PHE A 581 -43.35 -21.34 29.46
N THR A 582 -44.26 -22.22 29.89
CA THR A 582 -45.17 -22.94 29.00
C THR A 582 -46.23 -22.00 28.42
N VAL A 583 -47.02 -22.48 27.44
CA VAL A 583 -48.17 -21.74 26.86
C VAL A 583 -49.21 -21.32 27.92
N GLY A 584 -49.25 -21.99 29.08
CA GLY A 584 -50.13 -21.65 30.20
C GLY A 584 -49.51 -20.71 31.24
N ASP A 585 -48.41 -20.03 30.90
CA ASP A 585 -47.63 -19.16 31.79
C ASP A 585 -47.03 -19.86 33.03
N ILE A 586 -46.91 -21.20 33.02
CA ILE A 586 -46.26 -21.97 34.10
C ILE A 586 -44.77 -22.13 33.83
N ILE A 587 -43.92 -21.93 34.84
CA ILE A 587 -42.45 -21.99 34.76
C ILE A 587 -41.97 -23.40 34.37
N VAL A 588 -41.06 -23.47 33.40
CA VAL A 588 -40.33 -24.70 33.02
C VAL A 588 -38.96 -24.69 33.72
N GLY A 589 -38.84 -25.45 34.80
CA GLY A 589 -37.62 -25.48 35.62
C GLY A 589 -36.36 -25.86 34.84
N GLU A 590 -36.42 -26.93 34.04
CA GLU A 590 -35.26 -27.49 33.31
C GLU A 590 -34.68 -26.52 32.25
N ASP A 591 -35.52 -25.64 31.69
CA ASP A 591 -35.14 -24.65 30.69
C ASP A 591 -34.84 -23.27 31.31
N SER A 592 -35.01 -23.13 32.64
CA SER A 592 -34.77 -21.90 33.39
C SER A 592 -33.44 -21.98 34.13
N TYR A 593 -32.80 -20.83 34.35
CA TYR A 593 -31.57 -20.75 35.14
C TYR A 593 -31.89 -20.20 36.51
N VAL A 594 -31.92 -21.09 37.50
CA VAL A 594 -32.58 -20.86 38.79
C VAL A 594 -31.73 -21.31 39.97
N SER A 595 -31.75 -20.50 41.02
CA SER A 595 -31.27 -20.89 42.35
C SER A 595 -32.33 -20.58 43.40
N PHE A 596 -32.26 -21.31 44.51
CA PHE A 596 -33.24 -21.22 45.59
C PHE A 596 -32.60 -20.68 46.85
N SER A 597 -33.34 -19.83 47.57
CA SER A 597 -32.96 -19.46 48.93
C SER A 597 -33.15 -20.65 49.88
N PRO A 598 -32.41 -20.71 50.99
CA PRO A 598 -32.76 -21.56 52.12
C PRO A 598 -34.21 -21.32 52.54
N CYS A 599 -34.83 -22.32 53.15
CA CYS A 599 -36.20 -22.18 53.63
C CYS A 599 -36.29 -21.39 54.92
N SER A 600 -37.37 -20.63 55.05
CA SER A 600 -37.70 -19.93 56.29
C SER A 600 -38.01 -20.90 57.44
N ASP A 601 -38.02 -20.34 58.64
CA ASP A 601 -38.69 -20.94 59.78
C ASP A 601 -40.20 -21.07 59.52
N ALA A 602 -40.83 -22.03 60.19
CA ALA A 602 -42.26 -22.28 60.06
C ALA A 602 -43.06 -21.23 60.84
N VAL A 603 -44.12 -20.71 60.22
CA VAL A 603 -45.05 -19.75 60.82
C VAL A 603 -46.45 -20.36 60.88
N LEU A 604 -47.03 -20.42 62.08
CA LEU A 604 -48.37 -20.93 62.33
C LEU A 604 -49.40 -19.81 62.19
N LEU A 605 -50.41 -19.99 61.33
CA LEU A 605 -51.48 -18.99 61.16
C LEU A 605 -52.54 -19.07 62.27
N PRO A 606 -53.02 -17.92 62.78
CA PRO A 606 -54.04 -17.85 63.83
C PRO A 606 -55.44 -18.27 63.34
N GLN A 607 -56.38 -18.49 64.27
CA GLN A 607 -57.76 -18.90 63.98
C GLN A 607 -58.57 -17.81 63.24
N ASP A 608 -59.51 -18.21 62.39
CA ASP A 608 -60.46 -17.30 61.72
C ASP A 608 -61.32 -16.51 62.73
N PRO A 609 -61.24 -15.15 62.75
CA PRO A 609 -62.04 -14.29 63.60
C PRO A 609 -63.56 -14.43 63.40
N GLY A 610 -64.02 -14.86 62.22
CA GLY A 610 -65.43 -15.07 61.90
C GLY A 610 -66.09 -16.19 62.72
N VAL A 611 -65.30 -17.11 63.26
CA VAL A 611 -65.78 -18.21 64.13
C VAL A 611 -66.01 -17.73 65.58
N ILE A 612 -65.39 -16.62 66.00
CA ILE A 612 -65.52 -16.04 67.35
C ILE A 612 -66.65 -15.00 67.41
N GLY A 613 -67.01 -14.38 66.28
CA GLY A 613 -68.02 -13.33 66.19
C GLY A 613 -69.49 -13.79 66.24
N GLY A 614 -69.77 -15.08 66.09
CA GLY A 614 -71.14 -15.63 66.00
C GLY A 614 -71.94 -15.68 67.33
N ALA A 615 -71.31 -15.35 68.47
CA ALA A 615 -71.97 -15.45 69.79
C ALA A 615 -72.36 -14.09 70.41
N VAL A 616 -71.99 -12.95 69.81
CA VAL A 616 -72.16 -11.62 70.45
C VAL A 616 -73.15 -10.72 69.68
N THR A 617 -73.52 -11.07 68.46
CA THR A 617 -74.34 -10.23 67.55
C THR A 617 -75.86 -10.39 67.71
N GLY A 618 -76.32 -11.24 68.64
CA GLY A 618 -77.75 -11.43 68.93
C GLY A 618 -78.38 -10.42 69.89
N CYS A 619 -77.58 -9.70 70.69
CA CYS A 619 -78.10 -8.84 71.77
C CYS A 619 -78.17 -7.33 71.43
N LEU A 620 -77.63 -6.89 70.29
CA LEU A 620 -77.48 -5.45 69.98
C LEU A 620 -78.43 -4.90 68.91
N LEU A 621 -79.28 -5.73 68.31
CA LEU A 621 -80.17 -5.32 67.22
C LEU A 621 -81.53 -4.72 67.66
N ALA A 622 -81.81 -4.64 68.96
CA ALA A 622 -83.06 -4.08 69.48
C ALA A 622 -83.03 -2.55 69.74
N ILE A 623 -81.86 -1.89 69.71
CA ILE A 623 -81.71 -0.50 70.20
C ILE A 623 -81.49 0.52 69.07
N LEU A 624 -81.13 0.09 67.85
CA LEU A 624 -80.79 1.02 66.75
C LEU A 624 -81.93 1.37 65.79
N ALA A 625 -83.16 0.91 66.06
CA ALA A 625 -84.33 1.20 65.22
C ALA A 625 -84.96 2.59 65.45
N VAL A 626 -84.55 3.34 66.48
CA VAL A 626 -85.20 4.62 66.86
C VAL A 626 -84.45 5.87 66.36
N VAL A 627 -83.18 5.76 65.93
CA VAL A 627 -82.34 6.94 65.60
C VAL A 627 -82.29 7.27 64.10
N ALA A 628 -82.74 6.37 63.23
CA ALA A 628 -82.59 6.50 61.78
C ALA A 628 -83.63 7.43 61.08
N VAL A 629 -84.69 7.87 61.76
CA VAL A 629 -85.79 8.62 61.12
C VAL A 629 -85.56 10.15 61.08
N VAL A 630 -84.67 10.70 61.91
CA VAL A 630 -84.48 12.17 62.02
C VAL A 630 -83.35 12.71 61.13
N GLY A 631 -82.41 11.87 60.67
CA GLY A 631 -81.24 12.30 59.90
C GLY A 631 -81.43 12.41 58.38
N PHE A 632 -82.54 11.90 57.82
CA PHE A 632 -82.67 11.69 56.37
C PHE A 632 -83.20 12.91 55.59
N ILE A 633 -83.56 14.02 56.25
CA ILE A 633 -84.25 15.15 55.60
C ILE A 633 -83.32 16.34 55.23
N PHE A 634 -82.07 16.42 55.73
CA PHE A 634 -81.27 17.64 55.56
C PHE A 634 -80.08 17.59 54.58
N TRP A 635 -79.82 16.47 53.89
CA TRP A 635 -78.64 16.39 53.00
C TRP A 635 -78.95 15.98 51.56
N ARG A 636 -80.10 16.43 51.06
CA ARG A 636 -80.44 16.35 49.63
C ARG A 636 -80.81 17.72 49.06
N ARG A 637 -79.83 18.63 48.99
CA ARG A 637 -79.85 19.79 48.07
C ARG A 637 -78.48 20.46 47.97
N ARG A 638 -77.62 19.95 47.07
CA ARG A 638 -76.81 20.73 46.11
C ARG A 638 -75.84 19.82 45.35
N ARG A 639 -76.18 19.53 44.10
CA ARG A 639 -75.31 19.75 42.94
C ARG A 639 -76.03 19.36 41.65
N LYS A 640 -76.30 20.36 40.81
CA LYS A 640 -76.42 20.21 39.36
C LYS A 640 -75.87 21.49 38.71
N ASP A 641 -75.30 21.29 37.53
CA ASP A 641 -74.80 22.24 36.53
C ASP A 641 -73.32 22.67 36.63
N LYS A 642 -72.49 22.10 35.75
CA LYS A 642 -72.09 22.79 34.50
C LYS A 642 -71.43 21.83 33.51
N ARG A 643 -71.92 21.91 32.27
CA ARG A 643 -71.31 21.42 31.02
C ARG A 643 -70.32 22.49 30.54
N ASN A 644 -69.34 22.05 29.74
CA ASN A 644 -68.37 22.80 28.92
C ASN A 644 -66.93 22.70 29.41
N THR A 645 -66.17 21.80 28.79
CA THR A 645 -64.72 21.96 28.62
C THR A 645 -64.49 22.10 27.12
N GLU A 646 -64.47 23.34 26.64
CA GLU A 646 -63.66 23.67 25.48
C GLU A 646 -62.20 23.41 25.89
N VAL A 647 -61.54 22.54 25.14
CA VAL A 647 -60.10 22.35 25.24
C VAL A 647 -59.47 23.59 24.61
N SER A 648 -58.96 24.48 25.46
CA SER A 648 -58.06 25.55 25.04
C SER A 648 -56.77 24.92 24.53
N PHE A 649 -56.48 25.06 23.24
CA PHE A 649 -55.14 24.80 22.72
C PHE A 649 -54.17 25.81 23.36
N SER A 650 -53.22 25.30 24.16
CA SER A 650 -52.15 26.11 24.70
C SER A 650 -51.34 26.72 23.55
N PRO A 651 -50.99 28.01 23.60
CA PRO A 651 -50.08 28.60 22.62
C PRO A 651 -48.70 27.94 22.74
N ILE A 652 -47.99 27.87 21.61
CA ILE A 652 -46.60 27.40 21.51
C ILE A 652 -45.78 28.06 22.62
N LYS A 653 -45.18 27.26 23.51
CA LYS A 653 -44.23 27.75 24.51
C LYS A 653 -42.92 28.07 23.77
N SER A 654 -42.73 29.32 23.32
CA SER A 654 -41.46 29.81 22.76
C SER A 654 -40.61 30.45 23.86
N LYS A 655 -39.30 30.13 23.94
CA LYS A 655 -38.33 30.81 24.81
C LYS A 655 -37.28 31.52 23.95
N MET A 656 -37.75 32.44 23.10
CA MET A 656 -36.91 33.15 22.12
C MET A 656 -35.92 34.12 22.79
N ILE A 657 -34.65 34.00 22.43
CA ILE A 657 -33.53 34.77 22.99
C ILE A 657 -32.82 35.49 21.84
N LYS A 658 -32.53 36.78 22.00
CA LYS A 658 -31.68 37.50 21.02
C LYS A 658 -30.24 36.99 21.08
N VAL A 659 -29.59 36.87 19.94
CA VAL A 659 -28.20 36.40 19.81
C VAL A 659 -27.23 37.15 20.73
N GLU A 660 -27.40 38.47 20.86
CA GLU A 660 -26.59 39.32 21.75
C GLU A 660 -26.66 38.94 23.23
N ASN A 661 -27.80 38.39 23.66
CA ASN A 661 -28.07 37.99 25.05
C ASN A 661 -27.87 36.49 25.28
N PHE A 662 -27.60 35.72 24.22
CA PHE A 662 -27.51 34.27 24.32
C PHE A 662 -26.35 33.82 25.20
N GLU A 663 -25.23 34.53 25.21
CA GLU A 663 -24.10 34.20 26.09
C GLU A 663 -24.44 34.33 27.58
N SER A 664 -25.16 35.39 27.95
CA SER A 664 -25.63 35.59 29.32
C SER A 664 -26.68 34.56 29.71
N TYR A 665 -27.58 34.22 28.79
CA TYR A 665 -28.53 33.14 28.96
C TYR A 665 -27.82 31.80 29.17
N PHE A 666 -26.86 31.45 28.31
CA PHE A 666 -26.12 30.19 28.35
C PHE A 666 -25.40 30.01 29.69
N LYS A 667 -24.67 31.04 30.16
CA LYS A 667 -24.00 31.02 31.47
C LYS A 667 -24.99 30.85 32.63
N LYS A 668 -26.17 31.48 32.54
CA LYS A 668 -27.22 31.34 33.55
C LYS A 668 -27.78 29.91 33.58
N GLN A 669 -28.05 29.32 32.42
CA GLN A 669 -28.61 27.97 32.33
C GLN A 669 -27.60 26.88 32.69
N GLN A 670 -26.30 27.13 32.45
CA GLN A 670 -25.19 26.22 32.78
C GLN A 670 -24.84 26.21 34.28
N ALA A 671 -25.22 27.26 35.02
CA ALA A 671 -24.93 27.37 36.46
C ALA A 671 -25.54 26.20 37.26
N ASP A 672 -24.97 25.92 38.43
CA ASP A 672 -25.40 24.86 39.34
C ASP A 672 -25.54 23.49 38.67
N SER A 673 -24.51 23.11 37.90
CA SER A 673 -24.45 21.84 37.14
C SER A 673 -25.58 21.70 36.11
N ASN A 674 -25.73 22.69 35.22
CA ASN A 674 -26.75 22.71 34.15
C ASN A 674 -28.22 22.73 34.64
N CYS A 675 -28.48 23.14 35.88
CA CYS A 675 -29.81 23.08 36.50
C CYS A 675 -30.90 23.74 35.63
N GLY A 676 -30.58 24.87 35.01
CA GLY A 676 -31.51 25.58 34.15
C GLY A 676 -31.81 24.85 32.84
N PHE A 677 -30.80 24.24 32.20
CA PHE A 677 -31.02 23.37 31.03
C PHE A 677 -31.81 22.11 31.40
N ALA A 678 -31.56 21.53 32.57
CA ALA A 678 -32.31 20.38 33.08
C ALA A 678 -33.80 20.72 33.27
N GLU A 679 -34.12 21.90 33.82
CA GLU A 679 -35.50 22.38 33.98
C GLU A 679 -36.20 22.52 32.62
N GLU A 680 -35.55 23.17 31.65
CA GLU A 680 -36.10 23.32 30.30
C GLU A 680 -36.33 21.97 29.61
N TYR A 681 -35.38 21.04 29.76
CA TYR A 681 -35.47 19.71 29.19
C TYR A 681 -36.57 18.87 29.84
N GLU A 682 -36.77 19.01 31.15
CA GLU A 682 -37.84 18.34 31.89
C GLU A 682 -39.22 18.79 31.39
N GLU A 683 -39.42 20.09 31.16
CA GLU A 683 -40.67 20.61 30.59
C GLU A 683 -41.00 19.98 29.23
N LEU A 684 -39.98 19.71 28.41
CA LEU A 684 -40.13 19.10 27.08
C LEU A 684 -40.58 17.64 27.13
N LYS A 685 -40.50 16.93 28.26
CA LYS A 685 -40.92 15.51 28.35
C LYS A 685 -42.41 15.32 28.06
N SER A 686 -43.23 16.34 28.31
CA SER A 686 -44.67 16.33 28.03
C SER A 686 -45.03 16.68 26.58
N ALA A 687 -44.07 17.13 25.76
CA ALA A 687 -44.33 17.58 24.39
C ALA A 687 -44.69 16.40 23.47
N GLY A 688 -45.81 16.52 22.75
CA GLY A 688 -46.24 15.56 21.73
C GLY A 688 -46.73 14.19 22.23
N VAL A 689 -46.56 13.84 23.51
CA VAL A 689 -46.83 12.49 24.04
C VAL A 689 -48.28 11.99 23.86
N HIS A 690 -49.23 12.91 23.72
CA HIS A 690 -50.65 12.62 23.51
C HIS A 690 -51.03 12.39 22.04
N GLN A 691 -50.09 12.52 21.11
CA GLN A 691 -50.40 12.30 19.70
C GLN A 691 -50.64 10.83 19.39
N PRO A 692 -51.66 10.51 18.56
CA PRO A 692 -51.97 9.15 18.15
C PRO A 692 -50.82 8.46 17.38
N LYS A 693 -50.70 7.15 17.58
CA LYS A 693 -49.68 6.26 16.98
C LYS A 693 -50.31 4.96 16.45
N PHE A 694 -51.57 5.01 16.05
CA PHE A 694 -52.39 3.84 15.73
C PHE A 694 -51.76 2.97 14.65
N ALA A 695 -51.25 3.57 13.56
CA ALA A 695 -50.63 2.80 12.48
C ALA A 695 -49.41 2.01 12.95
N ALA A 696 -48.62 2.58 13.88
CA ALA A 696 -47.42 1.95 14.43
C ALA A 696 -47.74 0.83 15.44
N GLU A 697 -48.92 0.86 16.05
CA GLU A 697 -49.36 -0.09 17.08
C GLU A 697 -50.09 -1.32 16.52
N LEU A 698 -50.46 -1.29 15.22
CA LEU A 698 -51.02 -2.43 14.47
C LEU A 698 -50.09 -3.66 14.54
N ALA A 699 -50.68 -4.84 14.65
CA ALA A 699 -49.93 -6.08 14.87
C ALA A 699 -48.93 -6.37 13.73
N GLU A 700 -49.33 -6.07 12.50
CA GLU A 700 -48.56 -6.24 11.26
C GLU A 700 -47.36 -5.29 11.20
N ASN A 701 -47.48 -4.11 11.80
CA ASN A 701 -46.46 -3.05 11.77
C ASN A 701 -45.49 -3.10 12.95
N ARG A 702 -45.82 -3.81 14.03
CA ARG A 702 -44.94 -3.92 15.21
C ARG A 702 -43.55 -4.44 14.87
N GLY A 703 -43.47 -5.43 13.98
CA GLY A 703 -42.20 -5.99 13.51
C GLY A 703 -41.38 -5.06 12.62
N LYS A 704 -41.96 -3.94 12.16
CA LYS A 704 -41.27 -2.90 11.37
C LYS A 704 -40.66 -1.80 12.27
N ASN A 705 -40.86 -1.87 13.58
CA ASN A 705 -40.33 -0.91 14.55
C ASN A 705 -39.08 -1.45 15.23
N ARG A 706 -37.94 -0.75 15.11
CA ARG A 706 -36.69 -1.14 15.77
C ARG A 706 -36.81 -1.07 17.30
N TYR A 707 -37.62 -0.13 17.79
CA TYR A 707 -37.89 0.04 19.21
C TYR A 707 -39.39 0.22 19.46
N ASN A 708 -39.96 -0.61 20.33
CA ASN A 708 -41.39 -0.57 20.66
C ASN A 708 -41.83 0.73 21.36
N ASN A 709 -40.90 1.49 21.92
CA ASN A 709 -41.15 2.77 22.57
C ASN A 709 -40.85 3.99 21.68
N VAL A 710 -40.42 3.81 20.43
CA VAL A 710 -40.16 4.89 19.47
C VAL A 710 -41.03 4.68 18.23
N LEU A 711 -42.24 5.20 18.31
CA LEU A 711 -43.29 4.98 17.30
C LEU A 711 -43.65 6.31 16.62
N PRO A 712 -43.78 6.34 15.28
CA PRO A 712 -44.13 7.56 14.56
C PRO A 712 -45.56 8.00 14.89
N TYR A 713 -45.78 9.30 15.08
CA TYR A 713 -47.13 9.84 15.22
C TYR A 713 -47.88 9.79 13.89
N ASP A 714 -49.17 9.47 13.93
CA ASP A 714 -50.01 9.35 12.73
C ASP A 714 -50.11 10.66 11.93
N ILE A 715 -50.06 11.81 12.61
CA ILE A 715 -50.24 13.12 12.00
C ILE A 715 -49.11 13.51 11.04
N SER A 716 -47.91 12.99 11.26
CA SER A 716 -46.68 13.37 10.58
C SER A 716 -45.95 12.18 9.96
N ARG A 717 -46.45 10.94 10.13
CA ARG A 717 -45.78 9.74 9.60
C ARG A 717 -45.64 9.81 8.09
N VAL A 718 -44.53 9.29 7.58
CA VAL A 718 -44.37 9.06 6.14
C VAL A 718 -45.24 7.87 5.75
N LYS A 719 -45.98 7.99 4.65
CA LYS A 719 -46.85 6.94 4.12
C LYS A 719 -46.33 6.48 2.77
N LEU A 720 -46.10 5.18 2.60
CA LEU A 720 -45.66 4.56 1.35
C LEU A 720 -46.86 4.25 0.44
N SER A 721 -46.61 3.94 -0.83
CA SER A 721 -47.66 3.51 -1.76
C SER A 721 -48.08 2.05 -1.50
N ASP A 722 -49.39 1.78 -1.51
CA ASP A 722 -49.96 0.46 -1.21
C ASP A 722 -49.69 -0.53 -2.36
N GLN A 723 -49.10 -1.71 -2.05
CA GLN A 723 -48.79 -2.74 -3.06
C GLN A 723 -49.72 -3.95 -2.99
N SER A 724 -50.28 -4.32 -1.83
CA SER A 724 -51.20 -5.46 -1.73
C SER A 724 -52.03 -5.54 -0.44
N SER A 725 -51.57 -4.98 0.68
CA SER A 725 -52.23 -5.01 1.98
C SER A 725 -52.48 -3.60 2.53
N ALA A 726 -53.52 -3.43 3.36
CA ALA A 726 -53.85 -2.14 4.01
C ALA A 726 -52.79 -1.66 5.03
N THR A 727 -51.73 -2.44 5.25
CA THR A 727 -50.61 -2.16 6.16
C THR A 727 -49.29 -1.91 5.42
N ASP A 728 -49.28 -1.95 4.08
CA ASP A 728 -48.07 -1.73 3.27
C ASP A 728 -47.62 -0.27 3.23
N ASP A 729 -48.49 0.67 3.62
CA ASP A 729 -48.19 2.12 3.70
C ASP A 729 -47.21 2.49 4.83
N TYR A 730 -46.91 1.55 5.73
CA TYR A 730 -46.23 1.86 6.99
C TYR A 730 -44.71 1.78 6.89
N ILE A 731 -44.06 2.86 7.32
CA ILE A 731 -42.64 2.91 7.67
C ILE A 731 -42.45 3.74 8.94
N ASN A 732 -41.49 3.37 9.79
CA ASN A 732 -41.17 4.13 11.00
C ASN A 732 -40.34 5.38 10.66
N ALA A 733 -41.02 6.40 10.14
CA ALA A 733 -40.46 7.70 9.81
C ALA A 733 -41.53 8.81 9.93
N ASN A 734 -41.10 10.04 10.25
CA ASN A 734 -41.97 11.22 10.30
C ASN A 734 -41.37 12.36 9.48
N TYR A 735 -42.22 13.14 8.81
CA TYR A 735 -41.83 14.44 8.29
C TYR A 735 -41.51 15.39 9.45
N MET A 736 -40.39 16.08 9.35
CA MET A 736 -39.95 17.05 10.33
C MET A 736 -39.87 18.44 9.69
N PRO A 737 -40.30 19.48 10.42
CA PRO A 737 -40.17 20.85 9.96
C PRO A 737 -38.71 21.28 9.97
N GLY A 738 -38.29 21.99 8.93
CA GLY A 738 -37.08 22.80 8.91
C GLY A 738 -37.41 24.26 9.22
N TYR A 739 -36.54 25.18 8.84
CA TYR A 739 -36.78 26.61 9.02
C TYR A 739 -37.84 27.14 8.03
N ASN A 740 -37.70 26.83 6.73
CA ASN A 740 -38.57 27.35 5.66
C ASN A 740 -39.70 26.41 5.22
N SER A 741 -39.66 25.12 5.59
CA SER A 741 -40.61 24.10 5.11
C SER A 741 -41.04 23.16 6.22
N LYS A 742 -42.34 22.82 6.27
CA LYS A 742 -42.90 21.84 7.22
C LYS A 742 -42.48 20.39 6.94
N LYS A 743 -41.92 20.13 5.76
CA LYS A 743 -41.44 18.81 5.32
C LYS A 743 -40.00 18.88 4.84
N ALA A 744 -39.18 19.76 5.40
CA ALA A 744 -37.78 19.91 5.00
C ALA A 744 -36.97 18.63 5.25
N PHE A 745 -37.35 17.84 6.25
CA PHE A 745 -36.65 16.62 6.63
C PHE A 745 -37.62 15.45 6.78
N ILE A 746 -37.07 14.24 6.71
CA ILE A 746 -37.69 13.02 7.21
C ILE A 746 -36.80 12.47 8.32
N ALA A 747 -37.32 12.31 9.53
CA ALA A 747 -36.64 11.58 10.60
C ALA A 747 -37.08 10.13 10.62
N ALA A 748 -36.16 9.21 10.36
CA ALA A 748 -36.43 7.78 10.28
C ALA A 748 -35.57 6.98 11.25
N GLN A 749 -36.04 5.79 11.65
CA GLN A 749 -35.18 4.81 12.32
C GLN A 749 -34.13 4.26 11.35
N GLY A 750 -33.03 3.73 11.88
CA GLY A 750 -32.13 2.88 11.09
C GLY A 750 -32.89 1.63 10.62
N PRO A 751 -32.95 1.32 9.32
CA PRO A 751 -33.76 0.21 8.81
C PRO A 751 -33.34 -1.12 9.45
N LEU A 752 -34.33 -1.98 9.68
CA LEU A 752 -34.22 -3.39 10.06
C LEU A 752 -34.11 -4.27 8.80
N PRO A 753 -33.67 -5.54 8.90
CA PRO A 753 -33.54 -6.43 7.74
C PRO A 753 -34.83 -6.54 6.91
N ASN A 754 -35.97 -6.63 7.58
CA ASN A 754 -37.32 -6.72 6.99
C ASN A 754 -37.90 -5.36 6.54
N THR A 755 -37.15 -4.27 6.63
CA THR A 755 -37.62 -2.91 6.27
C THR A 755 -36.65 -2.16 5.36
N ILE A 756 -35.56 -2.80 4.89
CA ILE A 756 -34.62 -2.19 3.94
C ILE A 756 -35.33 -1.84 2.63
N GLU A 757 -36.21 -2.71 2.16
CA GLU A 757 -37.04 -2.47 0.97
C GLU A 757 -37.97 -1.27 1.17
N ASP A 758 -38.68 -1.23 2.30
CA ASP A 758 -39.53 -0.09 2.67
C ASP A 758 -38.73 1.22 2.72
N PHE A 759 -37.48 1.17 3.19
CA PHE A 759 -36.58 2.32 3.30
C PHE A 759 -36.18 2.88 1.94
N TRP A 760 -35.77 2.04 0.99
CA TRP A 760 -35.47 2.48 -0.38
C TRP A 760 -36.70 2.90 -1.15
N ARG A 761 -37.84 2.24 -0.92
CA ARG A 761 -39.13 2.66 -1.46
C ARG A 761 -39.51 4.06 -0.96
N MET A 762 -39.27 4.38 0.31
CA MET A 762 -39.44 5.73 0.85
C MET A 762 -38.53 6.74 0.14
N ILE A 763 -37.23 6.42 -0.02
CA ILE A 763 -36.25 7.30 -0.68
C ILE A 763 -36.70 7.62 -2.11
N TRP A 764 -37.17 6.62 -2.84
CA TRP A 764 -37.70 6.77 -4.19
C TRP A 764 -38.99 7.60 -4.22
N GLU A 765 -40.04 7.16 -3.53
CA GLU A 765 -41.36 7.80 -3.60
C GLU A 765 -41.38 9.24 -3.09
N LYS A 766 -40.50 9.56 -2.13
CA LYS A 766 -40.44 10.89 -1.52
C LYS A 766 -39.37 11.77 -2.18
N ASN A 767 -38.81 11.31 -3.30
CA ASN A 767 -37.86 12.06 -4.13
C ASN A 767 -36.67 12.58 -3.32
N ILE A 768 -36.06 11.71 -2.51
CA ILE A 768 -34.98 12.05 -1.59
C ILE A 768 -33.64 12.00 -2.33
N TYR A 769 -32.88 13.10 -2.26
CA TYR A 769 -31.53 13.20 -2.86
C TYR A 769 -30.40 13.17 -1.82
N SER A 770 -30.72 13.41 -0.55
CA SER A 770 -29.74 13.56 0.53
C SER A 770 -30.15 12.71 1.73
N ILE A 771 -29.24 11.84 2.17
CA ILE A 771 -29.38 10.99 3.36
C ILE A 771 -28.30 11.37 4.37
N VAL A 772 -28.68 11.60 5.61
CA VAL A 772 -27.80 11.90 6.74
C VAL A 772 -27.89 10.74 7.73
N MET A 773 -26.83 9.95 7.81
CA MET A 773 -26.70 8.81 8.72
C MET A 773 -25.80 9.20 9.89
N LEU A 774 -26.35 9.20 11.11
CA LEU A 774 -25.68 9.69 12.33
C LEU A 774 -25.34 8.55 13.32
N THR A 775 -25.10 7.34 12.82
CA THR A 775 -24.81 6.15 13.63
C THR A 775 -23.97 5.19 12.83
N LYS A 776 -23.08 4.45 13.47
CA LYS A 776 -22.47 3.26 12.84
C LYS A 776 -23.52 2.15 12.79
N CYS A 777 -23.37 1.20 11.86
CA CYS A 777 -24.28 0.04 11.79
C CYS A 777 -24.29 -0.74 13.11
N VAL A 778 -23.12 -0.89 13.73
CA VAL A 778 -22.91 -1.55 15.02
C VAL A 778 -22.19 -0.59 15.96
N GLU A 779 -22.73 -0.43 17.17
CA GLU A 779 -22.15 0.35 18.26
C GLU A 779 -22.21 -0.49 19.54
N GLN A 780 -21.08 -0.69 20.22
CA GLN A 780 -20.94 -1.60 21.38
C GLN A 780 -21.55 -2.99 21.15
N ALA A 781 -21.21 -3.61 20.00
CA ALA A 781 -21.72 -4.92 19.59
C ALA A 781 -23.26 -5.02 19.47
N ARG A 782 -23.97 -3.89 19.41
CA ARG A 782 -25.41 -3.84 19.18
C ARG A 782 -25.69 -3.22 17.83
N THR A 783 -26.46 -3.92 16.99
CA THR A 783 -26.91 -3.40 15.71
C THR A 783 -27.85 -2.20 15.91
N LYS A 784 -27.38 -1.02 15.51
CA LYS A 784 -28.13 0.24 15.52
C LYS A 784 -28.85 0.47 14.20
N CYS A 785 -28.26 0.02 13.09
CA CYS A 785 -28.78 0.18 11.74
C CYS A 785 -28.28 -0.97 10.89
N GLU A 786 -29.13 -1.56 10.04
CA GLU A 786 -28.62 -2.47 9.01
C GLU A 786 -27.85 -1.68 7.96
N GLN A 787 -26.86 -2.33 7.34
CA GLN A 787 -26.27 -1.80 6.12
C GLN A 787 -27.30 -1.92 4.98
N TYR A 788 -27.95 -0.81 4.67
CA TYR A 788 -28.98 -0.74 3.63
C TYR A 788 -28.40 -0.37 2.25
N TRP A 789 -27.10 -0.17 2.11
CA TRP A 789 -26.46 0.16 0.83
C TRP A 789 -25.55 -0.98 0.34
N PRO A 790 -25.32 -1.11 -0.98
CA PRO A 790 -24.42 -2.12 -1.54
C PRO A 790 -22.93 -1.80 -1.31
N ASP A 791 -22.06 -2.83 -1.28
CA ASP A 791 -20.60 -2.65 -1.17
C ASP A 791 -19.93 -2.30 -2.50
N LYS A 792 -20.07 -3.16 -3.53
CA LYS A 792 -19.41 -2.97 -4.84
C LYS A 792 -20.29 -3.28 -6.05
N GLN A 793 -21.21 -4.24 -5.92
CA GLN A 793 -22.15 -4.58 -7.00
C GLN A 793 -23.51 -3.93 -6.74
N SER A 794 -24.19 -3.52 -7.81
CA SER A 794 -25.57 -3.04 -7.75
C SER A 794 -26.47 -4.06 -7.05
N LYS A 795 -27.31 -3.61 -6.12
CA LYS A 795 -28.23 -4.47 -5.36
C LYS A 795 -29.67 -4.02 -5.52
N SER A 796 -30.57 -4.98 -5.72
CA SER A 796 -32.01 -4.74 -5.79
C SER A 796 -32.64 -4.81 -4.40
N TYR A 797 -33.46 -3.82 -4.08
CA TYR A 797 -34.28 -3.74 -2.87
C TYR A 797 -35.74 -3.58 -3.30
N GLY A 798 -36.43 -4.71 -3.44
CA GLY A 798 -37.71 -4.75 -4.16
C GLY A 798 -37.51 -4.31 -5.61
N ASP A 799 -38.34 -3.37 -6.06
CA ASP A 799 -38.28 -2.77 -7.40
C ASP A 799 -37.17 -1.72 -7.56
N ILE A 800 -36.46 -1.33 -6.48
CA ILE A 800 -35.44 -0.28 -6.53
C ILE A 800 -34.05 -0.89 -6.66
N ILE A 801 -33.32 -0.53 -7.72
CA ILE A 801 -31.94 -0.93 -7.93
C ILE A 801 -31.04 0.22 -7.46
N VAL A 802 -30.09 -0.10 -6.58
CA VAL A 802 -29.15 0.87 -6.03
C VAL A 802 -27.74 0.47 -6.42
N THR A 803 -27.02 1.42 -7.00
CA THR A 803 -25.64 1.24 -7.44
C THR A 803 -24.76 2.29 -6.78
N MET A 804 -23.75 1.87 -6.00
CA MET A 804 -22.77 2.79 -5.44
C MET A 804 -21.79 3.25 -6.53
N VAL A 805 -21.69 4.55 -6.71
CA VAL A 805 -20.85 5.20 -7.73
C VAL A 805 -19.55 5.71 -7.13
N LEU A 806 -19.62 6.22 -5.89
CA LEU A 806 -18.49 6.84 -5.20
C LEU A 806 -18.58 6.55 -3.71
N GLU A 807 -17.43 6.31 -3.08
CA GLU A 807 -17.28 6.28 -1.62
C GLU A 807 -16.00 7.05 -1.24
N ILE A 808 -16.15 8.04 -0.36
CA ILE A 808 -15.06 8.82 0.21
C ILE A 808 -15.09 8.61 1.72
N VAL A 809 -14.11 7.88 2.26
CA VAL A 809 -13.98 7.62 3.69
C VAL A 809 -13.02 8.62 4.31
N LEU A 810 -13.51 9.45 5.24
CA LEU A 810 -12.71 10.33 6.09
C LEU A 810 -12.79 9.85 7.55
N PRO A 811 -11.87 10.26 8.43
CA PRO A 811 -11.91 9.84 9.84
C PRO A 811 -13.23 10.18 10.54
N GLU A 812 -13.81 11.34 10.21
CA GLU A 812 -14.99 11.89 10.88
C GLU A 812 -16.32 11.46 10.25
N TRP A 813 -16.32 11.24 8.94
CA TRP A 813 -17.50 10.84 8.18
C TRP A 813 -17.14 10.14 6.86
N THR A 814 -18.11 9.41 6.30
CA THR A 814 -18.04 8.83 4.95
C THR A 814 -19.10 9.47 4.06
N ILE A 815 -18.76 9.78 2.81
CA ILE A 815 -19.71 10.28 1.81
C ILE A 815 -19.85 9.22 0.71
N ARG A 816 -21.09 8.86 0.37
CA ARG A 816 -21.39 7.91 -0.70
C ARG A 816 -22.36 8.48 -1.69
N ASP A 817 -22.10 8.29 -2.98
CA ASP A 817 -23.05 8.59 -4.04
C ASP A 817 -23.64 7.31 -4.62
N PHE A 818 -24.95 7.29 -4.74
CA PHE A 818 -25.72 6.19 -5.31
C PHE A 818 -26.47 6.67 -6.54
N THR A 819 -26.48 5.83 -7.58
CA THR A 819 -27.52 5.90 -8.61
C THR A 819 -28.65 5.00 -8.17
N VAL A 820 -29.85 5.56 -8.08
CA VAL A 820 -31.07 4.85 -7.71
C VAL A 820 -31.97 4.78 -8.92
N GLU A 821 -32.42 3.58 -9.27
CA GLU A 821 -33.23 3.32 -10.46
C GLU A 821 -34.43 2.45 -10.07
N LYS A 822 -35.57 2.66 -10.74
CA LYS A 822 -36.74 1.79 -10.54
C LYS A 822 -36.87 0.79 -11.68
N SER A 823 -36.95 -0.48 -11.31
CA SER A 823 -37.14 -1.62 -12.20
C SER A 823 -38.37 -1.38 -13.08
N ASN A 824 -38.20 -1.52 -14.40
CA ASN A 824 -39.22 -1.29 -15.43
C ASN A 824 -39.53 0.18 -15.78
N THR A 825 -38.73 1.14 -15.32
CA THR A 825 -38.80 2.55 -15.78
C THR A 825 -37.41 3.07 -16.15
N PRO A 826 -37.29 4.01 -17.10
CA PRO A 826 -36.02 4.68 -17.40
C PRO A 826 -35.68 5.79 -16.40
N GLU A 827 -36.47 5.96 -15.33
CA GLU A 827 -36.25 6.98 -14.32
C GLU A 827 -35.10 6.57 -13.41
N SER A 828 -34.14 7.48 -13.22
CA SER A 828 -33.07 7.36 -12.25
C SER A 828 -32.73 8.73 -11.66
N HIS A 829 -32.25 8.73 -10.42
CA HIS A 829 -31.69 9.93 -9.81
C HIS A 829 -30.54 9.59 -8.85
N THR A 830 -29.71 10.59 -8.58
CA THR A 830 -28.56 10.43 -7.69
C THR A 830 -28.94 10.73 -6.25
N VAL A 831 -28.53 9.85 -5.33
CA VAL A 831 -28.73 10.02 -3.89
C VAL A 831 -27.37 10.02 -3.21
N ARG A 832 -27.08 11.08 -2.44
CA ARG A 832 -25.85 11.18 -1.64
C ARG A 832 -26.15 10.86 -0.19
N GLN A 833 -25.40 9.93 0.39
CA GLN A 833 -25.40 9.63 1.82
C GLN A 833 -24.18 10.27 2.49
N PHE A 834 -24.46 11.06 3.52
CA PHE A 834 -23.50 11.63 4.46
C PHE A 834 -23.56 10.81 5.75
N HIS A 835 -22.52 10.03 6.03
CA HIS A 835 -22.46 9.11 7.15
C HIS A 835 -21.47 9.62 8.21
N PHE A 836 -21.98 10.24 9.26
CA PHE A 836 -21.18 10.76 10.37
C PHE A 836 -20.78 9.62 11.32
N THR A 837 -19.50 9.23 11.30
CA THR A 837 -18.97 8.05 11.99
C THR A 837 -18.33 8.38 13.35
N SER A 838 -18.11 9.67 13.65
CA SER A 838 -17.45 10.11 14.89
C SER A 838 -18.39 10.53 16.01
N TRP A 839 -19.70 10.26 15.91
CA TRP A 839 -20.58 10.44 17.07
C TRP A 839 -20.33 9.33 18.09
N PRO A 840 -20.01 9.65 19.36
CA PRO A 840 -19.72 8.62 20.35
C PRO A 840 -20.94 7.76 20.70
N ASP A 841 -20.68 6.51 21.09
CA ASP A 841 -21.72 5.54 21.44
C ASP A 841 -22.52 5.96 22.69
N HIS A 842 -21.89 6.67 23.62
CA HIS A 842 -22.52 7.33 24.77
C HIS A 842 -22.27 8.84 24.73
N GLY A 843 -23.31 9.62 25.03
CA GLY A 843 -23.21 11.08 25.13
C GLY A 843 -23.24 11.81 23.78
N VAL A 844 -22.43 12.85 23.68
CA VAL A 844 -22.35 13.82 22.58
C VAL A 844 -20.89 14.00 22.15
N PRO A 845 -20.61 14.46 20.92
CA PRO A 845 -19.25 14.78 20.52
C PRO A 845 -18.54 15.72 21.51
N GLU A 846 -17.24 15.54 21.72
CA GLU A 846 -16.45 16.37 22.66
C GLU A 846 -16.41 17.85 22.23
N THR A 847 -16.44 18.09 20.92
CA THR A 847 -16.43 19.42 20.32
C THR A 847 -17.64 19.61 19.39
N THR A 848 -18.06 20.86 19.21
CA THR A 848 -19.25 21.22 18.41
C THR A 848 -18.92 21.45 16.93
N ASP A 849 -17.67 21.81 16.63
CA ASP A 849 -17.16 22.16 15.32
C ASP A 849 -17.35 21.06 14.28
N LEU A 850 -17.06 19.80 14.63
CA LEU A 850 -17.20 18.66 13.71
C LEU A 850 -18.64 18.52 13.20
N LEU A 851 -19.63 18.61 14.08
CA LEU A 851 -21.03 18.48 13.69
C LEU A 851 -21.54 19.72 12.94
N ILE A 852 -21.07 20.92 13.32
CA ILE A 852 -21.40 22.17 12.62
C ILE A 852 -20.85 22.14 11.19
N ASN A 853 -19.59 21.74 11.01
CA ASN A 853 -18.95 21.60 9.70
C ASN A 853 -19.64 20.54 8.84
N PHE A 854 -19.95 19.38 9.43
CA PHE A 854 -20.72 18.33 8.77
C PHE A 854 -22.09 18.84 8.31
N ARG A 855 -22.80 19.60 9.15
CA ARG A 855 -24.07 20.22 8.77
C ARG A 855 -23.90 21.20 7.61
N HIS A 856 -22.86 22.04 7.59
CA HIS A 856 -22.62 22.96 6.48
C HIS A 856 -22.44 22.23 5.15
N LEU A 857 -21.67 21.13 5.15
CA LEU A 857 -21.50 20.25 3.99
C LEU A 857 -22.84 19.68 3.50
N VAL A 858 -23.66 19.15 4.41
CA VAL A 858 -24.99 18.62 4.07
C VAL A 858 -25.90 19.71 3.52
N HIS A 859 -25.90 20.91 4.14
CA HIS A 859 -26.73 22.04 3.73
C HIS A 859 -26.36 22.55 2.34
N GLU A 860 -25.06 22.68 2.05
CA GLU A 860 -24.55 23.09 0.75
C GLU A 860 -25.03 22.16 -0.37
N TYR A 861 -24.95 20.84 -0.17
CA TYR A 861 -25.46 19.87 -1.14
C TYR A 861 -26.99 19.86 -1.23
N SER A 862 -27.67 19.88 -0.08
CA SER A 862 -29.15 19.82 -0.05
C SER A 862 -29.78 21.08 -0.66
N SER A 863 -29.10 22.23 -0.61
CA SER A 863 -29.55 23.47 -1.26
C SER A 863 -29.59 23.40 -2.79
N GLN A 864 -28.86 22.44 -3.38
CA GLN A 864 -28.83 22.18 -4.83
C GLN A 864 -29.87 21.13 -5.26
N SER A 865 -30.50 20.45 -4.29
CA SER A 865 -31.54 19.45 -4.56
C SER A 865 -32.86 20.12 -4.97
N PRO A 866 -33.79 19.39 -5.62
CA PRO A 866 -35.11 19.93 -5.96
C PRO A 866 -35.85 20.49 -4.73
N ILE A 867 -36.59 21.60 -4.90
CA ILE A 867 -37.23 22.37 -3.80
C ILE A 867 -38.09 21.51 -2.87
N ASP A 868 -38.76 20.49 -3.41
CA ASP A 868 -39.67 19.62 -2.65
C ASP A 868 -38.99 18.33 -2.12
N SER A 869 -37.67 18.17 -2.26
CA SER A 869 -36.93 17.00 -1.76
C SER A 869 -36.63 17.14 -0.25
N PRO A 870 -37.20 16.30 0.63
CA PRO A 870 -36.81 16.28 2.02
C PRO A 870 -35.43 15.63 2.21
N THR A 871 -34.63 16.16 3.13
CA THR A 871 -33.40 15.47 3.56
C THR A 871 -33.76 14.37 4.55
N LEU A 872 -33.40 13.12 4.24
CA LEU A 872 -33.61 11.98 5.12
C LEU A 872 -32.53 11.97 6.20
N VAL A 873 -32.91 12.02 7.47
CA VAL A 873 -31.99 11.98 8.60
C VAL A 873 -32.33 10.78 9.48
N HIS A 874 -31.35 9.91 9.75
CA HIS A 874 -31.56 8.76 10.61
C HIS A 874 -30.35 8.48 11.52
N CYS A 875 -30.60 7.77 12.60
CA CYS A 875 -29.58 7.18 13.46
C CYS A 875 -30.03 5.75 13.78
N SER A 876 -30.05 5.34 15.06
CA SER A 876 -30.67 4.08 15.47
C SER A 876 -32.19 4.21 15.55
N ALA A 877 -32.69 4.96 16.53
CA ALA A 877 -34.12 5.18 16.74
C ALA A 877 -34.70 6.32 15.87
N GLY A 878 -33.85 7.14 15.26
CA GLY A 878 -34.28 8.31 14.50
C GLY A 878 -34.81 9.46 15.33
N VAL A 879 -34.32 9.62 16.57
CA VAL A 879 -34.84 10.64 17.52
C VAL A 879 -33.75 11.44 18.23
N GLY A 880 -32.75 10.78 18.83
CA GLY A 880 -31.67 11.45 19.59
C GLY A 880 -30.75 12.29 18.70
N ARG A 881 -29.71 11.66 18.16
CA ARG A 881 -28.75 12.31 17.24
C ARG A 881 -29.42 12.97 16.03
N THR A 882 -30.43 12.31 15.47
CA THR A 882 -31.29 12.84 14.39
C THR A 882 -31.98 14.14 14.79
N GLY A 883 -32.58 14.20 15.98
CA GLY A 883 -33.21 15.43 16.46
C GLY A 883 -32.21 16.54 16.74
N THR A 884 -31.03 16.18 17.28
CA THR A 884 -29.94 17.14 17.50
C THR A 884 -29.48 17.75 16.18
N PHE A 885 -29.21 16.95 15.15
CA PHE A 885 -28.79 17.47 13.84
C PHE A 885 -29.84 18.40 13.20
N ILE A 886 -31.11 17.98 13.17
CA ILE A 886 -32.21 18.79 12.61
C ILE A 886 -32.37 20.09 13.40
N ALA A 887 -32.26 20.05 14.73
CA ALA A 887 -32.34 21.24 15.56
C ALA A 887 -31.20 22.21 15.27
N ILE A 888 -29.95 21.75 15.16
CA ILE A 888 -28.80 22.61 14.81
C ILE A 888 -29.02 23.30 13.48
N ASP A 889 -29.48 22.56 12.47
CA ASP A 889 -29.71 23.13 11.15
C ASP A 889 -30.73 24.27 11.17
N ARG A 890 -31.84 24.06 11.89
CA ARG A 890 -32.87 25.10 12.10
C ARG A 890 -32.35 26.28 12.89
N LEU A 891 -31.60 26.03 13.96
CA LEU A 891 -31.11 27.08 14.85
C LEU A 891 -30.09 27.98 14.15
N ILE A 892 -29.20 27.42 13.33
CA ILE A 892 -28.28 28.23 12.53
C ILE A 892 -29.05 29.12 11.55
N GLN A 893 -30.05 28.57 10.83
CA GLN A 893 -30.88 29.39 9.93
C GLN A 893 -31.65 30.48 10.71
N GLN A 894 -32.12 30.19 11.92
CA GLN A 894 -32.79 31.17 12.79
C GLN A 894 -31.84 32.29 13.23
N ILE A 895 -30.59 31.95 13.59
CA ILE A 895 -29.54 32.92 13.93
C ILE A 895 -29.26 33.83 12.72
N GLU A 896 -29.09 33.23 11.54
CA GLU A 896 -28.75 33.95 10.30
C GLU A 896 -29.87 34.87 9.83
N MET A 897 -31.13 34.45 9.94
CA MET A 897 -32.29 35.17 9.38
C MET A 897 -32.96 36.12 10.37
N GLU A 898 -33.06 35.75 11.65
CA GLU A 898 -33.84 36.50 12.66
C GLU A 898 -32.96 37.16 13.74
N ASN A 899 -31.67 36.78 13.81
CA ASN A 899 -30.77 37.18 14.89
C ASN A 899 -31.33 36.83 16.29
N THR A 900 -32.12 35.76 16.35
CA THR A 900 -32.72 35.17 17.55
C THR A 900 -32.53 33.65 17.55
N VAL A 901 -32.63 33.05 18.73
CA VAL A 901 -32.51 31.61 18.94
C VAL A 901 -33.62 31.17 19.87
N ASP A 902 -34.34 30.11 19.51
CA ASP A 902 -35.31 29.45 20.38
C ASP A 902 -35.07 27.93 20.41
N VAL A 903 -34.03 27.50 21.14
CA VAL A 903 -33.68 26.07 21.26
C VAL A 903 -34.87 25.26 21.81
N TYR A 904 -35.51 25.77 22.87
CA TYR A 904 -36.68 25.15 23.48
C TYR A 904 -37.82 25.00 22.48
N GLY A 905 -38.18 26.09 21.78
CA GLY A 905 -39.27 26.10 20.80
C GLY A 905 -39.00 25.17 19.62
N VAL A 906 -37.77 25.13 19.11
CA VAL A 906 -37.36 24.21 18.05
C VAL A 906 -37.52 22.76 18.51
N VAL A 907 -37.00 22.39 19.68
CA VAL A 907 -37.11 21.00 20.18
C VAL A 907 -38.57 20.64 20.50
N TYR A 908 -39.35 21.57 21.04
CA TYR A 908 -40.78 21.38 21.28
C TYR A 908 -41.51 21.06 19.97
N ASP A 909 -41.27 21.85 18.92
CA ASP A 909 -41.86 21.64 17.60
C ASP A 909 -41.42 20.30 16.97
N LEU A 910 -40.15 19.91 17.10
CA LEU A 910 -39.70 18.58 16.69
C LEU A 910 -40.43 17.47 17.46
N ARG A 911 -40.61 17.61 18.78
CA ARG A 911 -41.35 16.63 19.60
C ARG A 911 -42.84 16.56 19.29
N MET A 912 -43.40 17.59 18.65
CA MET A 912 -44.76 17.55 18.10
C MET A 912 -44.85 16.79 16.76
N HIS A 913 -43.73 16.42 16.14
CA HIS A 913 -43.72 15.66 14.89
C HIS A 913 -43.22 14.23 15.07
N ARG A 914 -42.32 13.97 16.04
CA ARG A 914 -41.83 12.62 16.35
C ARG A 914 -41.50 12.53 17.84
N PRO A 915 -41.76 11.41 18.53
CA PRO A 915 -41.47 11.31 19.96
C PRO A 915 -39.98 11.45 20.25
N LEU A 916 -39.64 11.96 21.44
CA LEU A 916 -38.28 11.93 22.00
C LEU A 916 -37.17 12.59 21.15
N MET A 917 -37.53 13.47 20.20
CA MET A 917 -36.53 14.25 19.45
C MET A 917 -35.63 15.01 20.41
N VAL A 918 -34.31 14.88 20.23
CA VAL A 918 -33.28 15.26 21.21
C VAL A 918 -33.52 14.49 22.51
N GLN A 919 -32.98 13.27 22.59
CA GLN A 919 -33.46 12.22 23.50
C GLN A 919 -32.84 12.31 24.91
N THR A 920 -31.68 12.94 25.04
CA THR A 920 -30.98 13.08 26.33
C THR A 920 -30.79 14.55 26.69
N GLU A 921 -30.65 14.83 27.99
CA GLU A 921 -30.29 16.16 28.48
C GLU A 921 -28.94 16.61 27.91
N ASP A 922 -27.94 15.72 27.86
CA ASP A 922 -26.64 16.00 27.24
C ASP A 922 -26.75 16.49 25.79
N GLN A 923 -27.66 15.91 25.00
CA GLN A 923 -27.93 16.36 23.64
C GLN A 923 -28.56 17.76 23.61
N TYR A 924 -29.43 18.08 24.56
CA TYR A 924 -30.04 19.41 24.68
C TYR A 924 -29.01 20.46 25.12
N VAL A 925 -28.14 20.13 26.08
CA VAL A 925 -27.02 20.99 26.49
C VAL A 925 -26.06 21.18 25.31
N PHE A 926 -25.73 20.11 24.58
CA PHE A 926 -24.88 20.17 23.40
C PHE A 926 -25.45 21.04 22.28
N LEU A 927 -26.78 21.04 22.07
CA LEU A 927 -27.43 21.99 21.16
C LEU A 927 -27.17 23.44 21.55
N ASN A 928 -27.34 23.76 22.83
CA ASN A 928 -27.09 25.09 23.35
C ASN A 928 -25.60 25.46 23.21
N GLN A 929 -24.69 24.49 23.42
CA GLN A 929 -23.26 24.68 23.22
C GLN A 929 -22.93 24.96 21.75
N CYS A 930 -23.53 24.22 20.82
CA CYS A 930 -23.38 24.48 19.37
C CYS A 930 -23.81 25.91 19.05
N VAL A 931 -24.99 26.34 19.51
CA VAL A 931 -25.46 27.73 19.32
C VAL A 931 -24.47 28.75 19.89
N MET A 932 -23.96 28.51 21.10
CA MET A 932 -23.00 29.40 21.74
C MET A 932 -21.73 29.57 20.91
N ASP A 933 -21.21 28.47 20.36
CA ASP A 933 -19.99 28.46 19.54
C ASP A 933 -20.22 29.08 18.16
N ILE A 934 -21.39 28.85 17.54
CA ILE A 934 -21.80 29.53 16.31
C ILE A 934 -21.82 31.05 16.51
N ILE A 935 -22.46 31.52 17.58
CA ILE A 935 -22.56 32.95 17.90
C ILE A 935 -21.18 33.57 18.16
N ARG A 936 -20.29 32.86 18.87
CA ARG A 936 -18.90 33.29 19.08
C ARG A 936 -18.15 33.42 17.76
N SER A 937 -18.23 32.41 16.90
CA SER A 937 -17.56 32.43 15.59
C SER A 937 -18.02 33.60 14.70
N GLN A 938 -19.30 33.97 14.77
CA GLN A 938 -19.83 35.13 14.05
C GLN A 938 -19.33 36.46 14.64
N LYS A 939 -19.18 36.56 15.97
CA LYS A 939 -18.55 37.72 16.62
C LYS A 939 -17.09 37.87 16.20
N ASP A 940 -16.32 36.78 16.19
CA ASP A 940 -14.90 36.82 15.83
C ASP A 940 -14.70 37.23 14.37
N LYS A 941 -15.46 36.65 13.42
CA LYS A 941 -15.48 37.09 12.01
C LYS A 941 -15.86 38.56 11.84
N LYS A 942 -16.81 39.06 12.64
CA LYS A 942 -17.23 40.47 12.61
C LYS A 942 -16.19 41.40 13.23
N THR A 943 -15.38 40.91 14.18
CA THR A 943 -14.28 41.65 14.82
C THR A 943 -13.08 41.73 13.89
N ASP A 944 -12.75 40.66 13.17
CA ASP A 944 -11.73 40.65 12.10
C ASP A 944 -12.10 41.59 10.94
N LEU A 945 -13.38 41.66 10.57
CA LEU A 945 -13.89 42.63 9.58
C LEU A 945 -13.83 44.10 10.07
N ILE A 946 -13.87 44.35 11.38
CA ILE A 946 -13.71 45.70 11.96
C ILE A 946 -12.22 46.10 12.01
N TYR A 947 -11.30 45.15 12.21
CA TYR A 947 -9.84 45.40 12.15
C TYR A 947 -9.25 45.40 10.73
N GLN A 948 -9.91 44.79 9.75
CA GLN A 948 -9.50 44.84 8.34
C GLN A 948 -10.02 46.05 7.56
N ASN A 949 -10.93 46.86 8.13
CA ASN A 949 -11.53 48.02 7.46
C ASN A 949 -10.65 49.29 7.41
N MET A 950 -9.36 49.18 7.74
CA MET A 950 -8.35 50.23 7.46
C MET A 950 -7.31 49.83 6.40
N THR A 951 -7.28 48.56 5.95
CA THR A 951 -6.20 48.07 5.06
C THR A 951 -6.71 47.30 3.83
N ALA A 952 -8.00 46.92 3.78
CA ALA A 952 -8.57 46.12 2.69
C ALA A 952 -9.30 46.94 1.60
N MET A 953 -9.12 48.27 1.54
CA MET A 953 -9.68 49.14 0.47
C MET A 953 -8.75 49.32 -0.75
N ALA A 954 -7.66 48.57 -0.87
CA ALA A 954 -6.64 48.81 -1.91
C ALA A 954 -6.25 47.61 -2.81
N ILE A 955 -6.89 46.43 -2.73
CA ILE A 955 -6.39 45.23 -3.47
C ILE A 955 -7.44 44.49 -4.33
N TYR A 956 -8.70 44.92 -4.39
CA TYR A 956 -9.68 44.32 -5.33
C TYR A 956 -10.45 45.36 -6.15
N GLU A 957 -9.71 46.17 -6.91
CA GLU A 957 -10.18 46.58 -8.23
C GLU A 957 -9.73 45.53 -9.26
N ASN A 958 -10.61 45.23 -10.21
CA ASN A 958 -10.47 44.34 -11.36
C ASN A 958 -10.98 42.90 -11.21
N PHE A 959 -12.31 42.74 -11.22
CA PHE A 959 -12.93 41.75 -12.08
C PHE A 959 -14.21 42.33 -12.69
N ALA A 960 -14.16 42.63 -13.99
CA ALA A 960 -15.34 42.84 -14.83
C ALA A 960 -15.68 41.52 -15.56
N PRO A 961 -16.95 41.28 -15.89
CA PRO A 961 -17.52 39.96 -16.16
C PRO A 961 -17.27 39.45 -17.59
N GLY A 962 -17.15 38.13 -17.74
CA GLY A 962 -16.96 37.47 -19.04
C GLY A 962 -18.23 37.48 -19.92
N PRO A 963 -18.10 37.62 -21.25
CA PRO A 963 -19.22 37.54 -22.18
C PRO A 963 -19.38 36.12 -22.72
N GLY A 964 -20.63 35.64 -22.85
CA GLY A 964 -20.90 34.48 -23.71
C GLY A 964 -22.14 33.65 -23.40
N PHE A 965 -23.33 34.26 -23.45
CA PHE A 965 -24.59 33.52 -23.68
C PHE A 965 -24.60 32.93 -25.10
N GLY A 966 -25.03 31.67 -25.27
CA GLY A 966 -25.14 31.09 -26.62
C GLY A 966 -25.73 29.69 -26.77
N LYS A 967 -27.05 29.57 -26.56
CA LYS A 967 -28.03 28.73 -27.30
C LYS A 967 -28.05 27.19 -27.18
N ALA A 968 -29.30 26.73 -27.20
CA ALA A 968 -29.80 25.37 -27.15
C ALA A 968 -29.68 24.58 -28.48
N ASN A 969 -29.92 23.27 -28.31
CA ASN A 969 -30.32 22.22 -29.27
C ASN A 969 -29.24 21.27 -29.80
N GLY A 970 -29.49 19.96 -29.57
CA GLY A 970 -29.40 18.96 -30.64
C GLY A 970 -28.28 17.92 -30.54
N TYR A 971 -28.66 16.75 -30.04
CA TYR A 971 -28.34 15.38 -30.49
C TYR A 971 -27.11 15.05 -31.38
N HIS A 972 -26.53 13.88 -31.03
CA HIS A 972 -25.63 12.97 -31.76
C HIS A 972 -24.17 13.44 -31.90
N ALA A 973 -23.14 12.64 -31.59
CA ALA A 973 -23.01 11.18 -31.49
C ALA A 973 -22.12 10.78 -30.30
#